data_AF-A0A359D4A5-F1
#
_entry.id   AF-A0A359D4A5-F1
#
_cell.length_a   1.000
_cell.length_b   1.000
_cell.length_c   1.000
_cell.angle_alpha   90.00
_cell.angle_beta   90.00
_cell.angle_gamma   90.00
#
_symmetry.space_group_name_H-M   'P 1'
#
loop_
_entity.id
_entity.type
_entity.pdbx_description
1 polymer ?
#
loop_
_entity_poly.entity_id
_entity_poly.type
_entity_poly.pdbx_seq_one_letter_code
_entity_poly.pdbx_strand_id
1 'polypeptide(L)'
;MKNHIFKFPDSGQIKCFDKNSMIMELPQKGNDLYGQNGCFEVNPMSFFKLDTSGNKMNDSAKWKDGLRMVLDNNTGLIWEIKSPDQNDVNYLEDTYSWSEAQNDYILKLNETKYGGFNDWRAPRKDELRSIIDYSRANPSIDNWFFPNTKTGMYWCKEIYEMQPCFGWVLFFGVGSATAASISSKRYVRAVRGGYHSSFGDRDIERFVDNGDETVTDKITNLMWQKGENPRMNWYDSLIYSQKFELAGYNDWRLPNIKELNTILDLSYKDGWWYYKEFFPAEGLKPPLLHYFSSSVYEKYFAWVTNFCFGYDGYYANKNSALLFRLVRNISLPEKPGKLFLLPDSGQNICYDNKGNIVPPPVKTEKFYGQDGNYCIHPMSFTKMRDHAVPVDEKVGWGEGLKMIKDNNTGLIWETKSTDSHDVNFAGFKCKWHETQEYIDKLNKSEYGGFSDWRLPNKEELRSIVDYNDVTPAVDTHFFPTLMTDFYWSKEVFLADDKLAWGIYFGYGCGICNLKESKFFIMAVREGYNKSFGDSSAYNFIDNNDGTITDGNTNLMWKKGECPDLSFDEALKYCEEMNLAGYNDWRMPNIKEIATLLDLSFEGDTWFHKKYFPDIKTAPLGFYWSSSTYAATFGWGVNFQFGYDGYYADKINGKYPFKPVRIIKKMRN
;
A
#
# COMPACT_ATOMS: atom_id res chain seq x y z
N MET A 1 3.50 -31.13 3.28
CA MET A 1 4.45 -30.05 2.92
C MET A 1 3.87 -29.33 1.72
N LYS A 2 3.45 -28.07 1.85
CA LYS A 2 3.08 -27.27 0.67
C LYS A 2 4.37 -26.98 -0.07
N ASN A 3 4.52 -27.48 -1.30
CA ASN A 3 5.66 -27.09 -2.14
C ASN A 3 5.55 -25.58 -2.38
N HIS A 4 6.52 -24.83 -1.86
CA HIS A 4 6.60 -23.40 -2.11
C HIS A 4 7.00 -23.20 -3.58
N ILE A 5 6.19 -22.44 -4.32
CA ILE A 5 6.35 -22.20 -5.76
C ILE A 5 6.81 -20.75 -5.96
N PHE A 6 7.85 -20.55 -6.76
CA PHE A 6 8.31 -19.23 -7.18
C PHE A 6 7.17 -18.45 -7.85
N LYS A 7 7.05 -17.18 -7.49
CA LYS A 7 6.13 -16.22 -8.08
C LYS A 7 6.93 -14.96 -8.42
N PHE A 8 6.81 -14.48 -9.64
CA PHE A 8 7.47 -13.23 -10.02
C PHE A 8 6.73 -12.04 -9.37
N PRO A 9 7.36 -11.22 -8.51
CA PRO A 9 6.67 -10.15 -7.80
C PRO A 9 6.20 -9.01 -8.72
N ASP A 10 5.04 -8.41 -8.41
CA ASP A 10 4.56 -7.20 -9.09
C ASP A 10 5.52 -6.02 -8.93
N SER A 11 5.37 -5.01 -9.79
CA SER A 11 6.04 -3.72 -9.65
C SER A 11 5.70 -2.97 -8.34
N GLY A 12 4.58 -3.31 -7.68
CA GLY A 12 4.09 -2.63 -6.48
C GLY A 12 3.11 -1.50 -6.78
N GLN A 13 3.01 -1.08 -8.05
CA GLN A 13 2.11 -0.03 -8.46
C GLN A 13 0.67 -0.56 -8.62
N ILE A 14 -0.09 -0.53 -7.53
CA ILE A 14 -1.50 -0.98 -7.50
C ILE A 14 -2.51 0.10 -7.92
N LYS A 15 -2.05 1.32 -8.23
CA LYS A 15 -2.91 2.46 -8.59
C LYS A 15 -2.90 2.69 -10.10
N CYS A 16 -4.04 3.14 -10.62
CA CYS A 16 -4.15 3.66 -11.98
C CYS A 16 -4.13 5.19 -11.95
N PHE A 17 -3.68 5.79 -13.04
CA PHE A 17 -3.52 7.23 -13.17
C PHE A 17 -4.27 7.75 -14.40
N ASP A 18 -4.91 8.90 -14.26
CA ASP A 18 -5.51 9.59 -15.40
C ASP A 18 -4.44 10.32 -16.25
N LYS A 19 -4.88 10.99 -17.32
CA LYS A 19 -3.98 11.76 -18.21
C LYS A 19 -3.27 12.94 -17.51
N ASN A 20 -3.76 13.35 -16.34
CA ASN A 20 -3.16 14.39 -15.50
C ASN A 20 -2.30 13.81 -14.36
N SER A 21 -2.23 12.48 -14.26
CA SER A 21 -1.64 11.68 -13.17
C SER A 21 -2.19 11.94 -11.79
N MET A 22 -3.48 12.22 -11.75
CA MET A 22 -4.25 11.98 -10.55
C MET A 22 -4.55 10.48 -10.47
N ILE A 23 -4.49 9.95 -9.24
CA ILE A 23 -4.97 8.60 -8.96
C ILE A 23 -6.42 8.51 -9.41
N MET A 24 -6.77 7.44 -10.10
CA MET A 24 -8.14 7.20 -10.53
C MET A 24 -8.62 5.82 -10.06
N GLU A 25 -9.95 5.66 -10.01
CA GLU A 25 -10.57 4.35 -9.92
C GLU A 25 -10.06 3.44 -11.04
N LEU A 26 -10.02 2.13 -10.75
CA LEU A 26 -9.55 1.15 -11.71
C LEU A 26 -10.42 1.21 -12.97
N PRO A 27 -9.85 1.56 -14.14
CA PRO A 27 -10.61 1.59 -15.37
C PRO A 27 -11.14 0.18 -15.65
N GLN A 28 -12.34 0.11 -16.24
CA GLN A 28 -12.95 -1.15 -16.66
C GLN A 28 -12.50 -1.49 -18.08
N LYS A 29 -12.53 -2.78 -18.45
CA LYS A 29 -12.20 -3.24 -19.81
C LYS A 29 -13.05 -2.47 -20.83
N GLY A 30 -12.41 -1.94 -21.88
CA GLY A 30 -13.04 -1.06 -22.87
C GLY A 30 -12.84 0.43 -22.63
N ASN A 31 -12.28 0.85 -21.48
CA ASN A 31 -11.82 2.22 -21.27
C ASN A 31 -10.42 2.45 -21.88
N ASP A 32 -10.16 3.62 -22.44
CA ASP A 32 -8.87 3.99 -23.06
C ASP A 32 -7.65 3.86 -22.12
N LEU A 33 -7.88 3.94 -20.81
CA LEU A 33 -6.84 3.84 -19.77
C LEU A 33 -6.77 2.46 -19.10
N TYR A 34 -7.59 1.49 -19.54
CA TYR A 34 -7.48 0.12 -19.08
C TYR A 34 -6.21 -0.55 -19.61
N GLY A 35 -5.57 -1.36 -18.76
CA GLY A 35 -4.30 -2.03 -19.08
C GLY A 35 -3.08 -1.44 -18.39
N GLN A 36 -3.25 -0.40 -17.56
CA GLN A 36 -2.22 0.08 -16.64
C GLN A 36 -1.86 -1.00 -15.61
N ASN A 37 -0.66 -0.92 -15.01
CA ASN A 37 -0.24 -1.92 -14.01
C ASN A 37 -1.28 -2.07 -12.90
N GLY A 38 -1.80 -0.96 -12.35
CA GLY A 38 -2.80 -1.00 -11.28
C GLY A 38 -4.12 -1.69 -11.63
N CYS A 39 -4.41 -1.95 -12.92
CA CYS A 39 -5.59 -2.73 -13.32
C CYS A 39 -5.49 -4.20 -12.89
N PHE A 40 -4.27 -4.68 -12.63
CA PHE A 40 -3.97 -6.09 -12.38
C PHE A 40 -3.30 -6.27 -11.02
N GLU A 41 -3.75 -7.26 -10.25
CA GLU A 41 -3.06 -7.68 -9.03
C GLU A 41 -2.36 -9.02 -9.30
N VAL A 42 -1.08 -8.97 -9.68
CA VAL A 42 -0.29 -10.15 -10.06
C VAL A 42 0.86 -10.35 -9.08
N ASN A 43 0.73 -11.30 -8.15
CA ASN A 43 1.74 -11.58 -7.13
C ASN A 43 2.23 -10.31 -6.37
N PRO A 44 1.36 -9.63 -5.60
CA PRO A 44 1.75 -8.47 -4.80
C PRO A 44 2.99 -8.74 -3.95
N MET A 45 3.82 -7.73 -3.76
CA MET A 45 5.00 -7.84 -2.90
C MET A 45 4.60 -8.30 -1.49
N SER A 46 5.23 -9.38 -1.03
CA SER A 46 4.85 -10.08 0.20
C SER A 46 6.10 -10.54 0.94
N PHE A 47 6.19 -10.21 2.22
CA PHE A 47 7.40 -10.37 3.02
C PHE A 47 7.08 -10.91 4.42
N PHE A 48 8.02 -11.62 5.02
CA PHE A 48 8.04 -11.91 6.47
C PHE A 48 9.34 -11.42 7.10
N LYS A 49 9.23 -10.85 8.30
CA LYS A 49 10.38 -10.55 9.15
C LYS A 49 10.94 -11.82 9.77
N LEU A 50 12.27 -11.95 9.83
CA LEU A 50 12.97 -13.09 10.39
C LEU A 50 14.01 -12.68 11.44
N ASP A 51 14.12 -13.50 12.49
CA ASP A 51 15.15 -13.38 13.53
C ASP A 51 16.50 -13.97 13.09
N THR A 52 17.48 -14.01 14.01
CA THR A 52 18.82 -14.58 13.78
C THR A 52 18.86 -16.08 13.54
N SER A 53 17.76 -16.80 13.77
CA SER A 53 17.64 -18.25 13.55
C SER A 53 16.79 -18.57 12.33
N GLY A 54 16.29 -17.55 11.61
CA GLY A 54 15.39 -17.70 10.48
C GLY A 54 13.93 -17.98 10.89
N ASN A 55 13.55 -17.77 12.15
CA ASN A 55 12.17 -17.90 12.58
C ASN A 55 11.38 -16.66 12.19
N LYS A 56 10.10 -16.86 11.81
CA LYS A 56 9.19 -15.75 11.52
C LYS A 56 8.93 -14.91 12.76
N MET A 57 8.95 -13.61 12.58
CA MET A 57 8.65 -12.60 13.60
C MET A 57 7.36 -11.87 13.27
N ASN A 58 6.83 -11.15 14.25
CA ASN A 58 5.75 -10.19 14.04
C ASN A 58 6.20 -9.08 13.07
N ASP A 59 5.30 -8.63 12.20
CA ASP A 59 5.54 -7.52 11.28
C ASP A 59 5.95 -6.22 11.99
N SER A 60 5.56 -6.00 13.24
CA SER A 60 5.97 -4.84 14.04
C SER A 60 7.40 -4.90 14.58
N ALA A 61 8.06 -6.06 14.51
CA ALA A 61 9.40 -6.26 15.04
C ALA A 61 10.42 -5.29 14.43
N LYS A 62 11.27 -4.72 15.28
CA LYS A 62 12.34 -3.79 14.92
C LYS A 62 13.71 -4.43 15.15
N TRP A 63 14.77 -3.72 14.77
CA TRP A 63 16.16 -4.16 14.94
C TRP A 63 16.47 -4.64 16.37
N LYS A 64 16.00 -3.88 17.38
CA LYS A 64 16.18 -4.17 18.81
C LYS A 64 15.47 -5.45 19.29
N ASP A 65 14.45 -5.90 18.57
CA ASP A 65 13.65 -7.07 18.92
C ASP A 65 14.24 -8.37 18.32
N GLY A 66 15.35 -8.27 17.58
CA GLY A 66 16.04 -9.41 16.97
C GLY A 66 15.87 -9.51 15.45
N LEU A 67 15.16 -8.59 14.79
CA LEU A 67 15.02 -8.56 13.34
C LEU A 67 16.39 -8.48 12.67
N ARG A 68 16.70 -9.43 11.78
CA ARG A 68 17.94 -9.42 10.98
C ARG A 68 17.71 -9.69 9.50
N MET A 69 16.64 -10.37 9.14
CA MET A 69 16.40 -10.76 7.75
C MET A 69 14.95 -10.59 7.35
N VAL A 70 14.71 -10.58 6.05
CA VAL A 70 13.37 -10.61 5.47
C VAL A 70 13.29 -11.71 4.43
N LEU A 71 12.29 -12.57 4.56
CA LEU A 71 11.91 -13.52 3.53
C LEU A 71 10.94 -12.84 2.55
N ASP A 72 11.27 -12.88 1.26
CA ASP A 72 10.33 -12.62 0.18
C ASP A 72 9.48 -13.87 -0.09
N ASN A 73 8.18 -13.77 0.17
CA ASN A 73 7.24 -14.88 0.05
C ASN A 73 6.98 -15.32 -1.40
N ASN A 74 7.27 -14.45 -2.36
CA ASN A 74 7.09 -14.73 -3.78
C ASN A 74 8.31 -15.42 -4.37
N THR A 75 9.50 -14.88 -4.11
CA THR A 75 10.74 -15.41 -4.70
C THR A 75 11.41 -16.48 -3.84
N GLY A 76 11.10 -16.54 -2.55
CA GLY A 76 11.80 -17.37 -1.56
C GLY A 76 13.19 -16.85 -1.20
N LEU A 77 13.59 -15.69 -1.71
CA LEU A 77 14.86 -15.04 -1.37
C LEU A 77 14.80 -14.51 0.05
N ILE A 78 15.89 -14.65 0.78
CA ILE A 78 16.06 -14.06 2.10
C ILE A 78 17.08 -12.92 1.97
N TRP A 79 16.66 -11.76 2.41
CA TRP A 79 17.39 -10.51 2.32
C TRP A 79 17.92 -10.09 3.67
N GLU A 80 19.12 -9.53 3.65
CA GLU A 80 19.71 -8.87 4.80
C GLU A 80 18.96 -7.57 5.17
N ILE A 81 18.84 -7.30 6.47
CA ILE A 81 18.45 -5.99 7.02
C ILE A 81 19.67 -5.22 7.51
N LYS A 82 19.78 -3.94 7.11
CA LYS A 82 20.92 -3.09 7.45
C LYS A 82 20.87 -2.64 8.91
N SER A 83 22.02 -2.67 9.59
CA SER A 83 22.13 -2.30 10.99
C SER A 83 22.16 -0.77 11.19
N PRO A 84 21.47 -0.23 12.21
CA PRO A 84 21.67 1.12 12.70
C PRO A 84 22.93 1.32 13.57
N ASP A 85 23.62 0.25 13.98
CA ASP A 85 24.82 0.30 14.81
C ASP A 85 26.09 0.31 13.93
N GLN A 86 26.93 1.32 14.13
CA GLN A 86 28.20 1.50 13.40
C GLN A 86 29.21 0.37 13.62
N ASN A 87 29.05 -0.42 14.68
CA ASN A 87 29.97 -1.52 14.99
C ASN A 87 29.56 -2.84 14.33
N ASP A 88 28.34 -2.92 13.79
CA ASP A 88 27.87 -4.13 13.15
C ASP A 88 28.51 -4.33 11.78
N VAL A 89 28.71 -5.60 11.41
CA VAL A 89 29.28 -6.01 10.12
C VAL A 89 28.56 -5.39 8.92
N ASN A 90 27.30 -5.03 9.09
CA ASN A 90 26.42 -4.55 8.05
C ASN A 90 25.76 -3.21 8.36
N TYR A 91 26.55 -2.30 8.93
CA TYR A 91 26.14 -0.92 9.16
C TYR A 91 25.55 -0.26 7.89
N LEU A 92 24.50 0.55 8.08
CA LEU A 92 23.73 1.10 6.95
C LEU A 92 24.47 2.16 6.11
N GLU A 93 25.48 2.83 6.66
CA GLU A 93 26.24 3.88 5.95
C GLU A 93 27.43 3.32 5.16
N ASP A 94 27.79 2.06 5.38
CA ASP A 94 28.97 1.47 4.76
C ASP A 94 28.76 1.31 3.24
N THR A 95 29.79 1.72 2.50
CA THR A 95 29.85 1.61 1.04
C THR A 95 31.15 0.97 0.59
N TYR A 96 31.07 0.24 -0.52
CA TYR A 96 32.12 -0.63 -1.03
C TYR A 96 32.31 -0.41 -2.53
N SER A 97 33.53 -0.52 -3.03
CA SER A 97 33.77 -0.78 -4.46
C SER A 97 33.14 -2.11 -4.85
N TRP A 98 32.99 -2.36 -6.15
CA TRP A 98 32.38 -3.61 -6.61
C TRP A 98 33.17 -4.85 -6.15
N SER A 99 34.51 -4.76 -6.15
CA SER A 99 35.36 -5.85 -5.65
C SER A 99 35.25 -6.03 -4.14
N GLU A 100 35.31 -4.94 -3.36
CA GLU A 100 35.15 -5.01 -1.89
C GLU A 100 33.77 -5.55 -1.51
N ALA A 101 32.71 -5.22 -2.27
CA ALA A 101 31.37 -5.76 -2.05
C ALA A 101 31.36 -7.29 -2.14
N GLN A 102 31.96 -7.84 -3.20
CA GLN A 102 31.96 -9.28 -3.46
C GLN A 102 32.93 -10.06 -2.59
N ASN A 103 34.13 -9.51 -2.40
CA ASN A 103 35.27 -10.23 -1.85
C ASN A 103 35.54 -9.90 -0.38
N ASP A 104 35.03 -8.79 0.15
CA ASP A 104 35.26 -8.42 1.55
C ASP A 104 33.95 -8.45 2.33
N TYR A 105 32.94 -7.71 1.89
CA TYR A 105 31.67 -7.58 2.59
C TYR A 105 30.91 -8.91 2.67
N ILE A 106 30.70 -9.59 1.53
CA ILE A 106 30.02 -10.88 1.47
C ILE A 106 30.80 -11.96 2.23
N LEU A 107 32.14 -12.00 2.11
CA LEU A 107 32.95 -12.94 2.89
C LEU A 107 32.78 -12.71 4.40
N LYS A 108 32.83 -11.44 4.84
CA LYS A 108 32.66 -11.08 6.26
C LYS A 108 31.29 -11.49 6.81
N LEU A 109 30.20 -11.32 6.03
CA LEU A 109 28.87 -11.81 6.42
C LEU A 109 28.84 -13.33 6.60
N ASN A 110 29.52 -14.06 5.71
CA ASN A 110 29.56 -15.52 5.75
C ASN A 110 30.42 -16.07 6.90
N GLU A 111 31.58 -15.45 7.16
CA GLU A 111 32.47 -15.79 8.27
C GLU A 111 31.81 -15.52 9.63
N THR A 112 31.10 -14.40 9.75
CA THR A 112 30.36 -14.03 10.98
C THR A 112 29.04 -14.79 11.15
N LYS A 113 28.68 -15.64 10.19
CA LYS A 113 27.40 -16.34 10.13
C LYS A 113 26.21 -15.39 10.36
N TYR A 114 26.19 -14.27 9.66
CA TYR A 114 25.14 -13.25 9.83
C TYR A 114 23.75 -13.88 9.71
N GLY A 115 22.89 -13.67 10.71
CA GLY A 115 21.56 -14.28 10.75
C GLY A 115 21.57 -15.81 10.84
N GLY A 116 22.64 -16.42 11.38
CA GLY A 116 22.78 -17.87 11.51
C GLY A 116 23.32 -18.59 10.27
N PHE A 117 23.82 -17.84 9.28
CA PHE A 117 23.90 -18.27 7.89
C PHE A 117 25.20 -17.85 7.19
N ASN A 118 25.70 -18.69 6.26
CA ASN A 118 27.03 -18.53 5.65
C ASN A 118 27.10 -18.73 4.12
N ASP A 119 25.98 -18.57 3.43
CA ASP A 119 25.81 -18.65 1.97
C ASP A 119 25.22 -17.34 1.39
N TRP A 120 25.49 -16.22 2.06
CA TRP A 120 25.20 -14.88 1.56
C TRP A 120 25.99 -14.60 0.28
N ARG A 121 25.37 -13.82 -0.62
CA ARG A 121 25.97 -13.37 -1.87
C ARG A 121 25.46 -11.99 -2.25
N ALA A 122 26.20 -11.30 -3.13
CA ALA A 122 25.66 -10.13 -3.80
C ALA A 122 24.47 -10.54 -4.68
N PRO A 123 23.45 -9.70 -4.78
CA PRO A 123 22.24 -10.02 -5.53
C PRO A 123 22.49 -9.88 -7.03
N ARG A 124 21.86 -10.74 -7.81
CA ARG A 124 21.75 -10.55 -9.25
C ARG A 124 20.82 -9.37 -9.54
N LYS A 125 20.95 -8.76 -10.72
CA LYS A 125 20.12 -7.61 -11.11
C LYS A 125 18.62 -7.85 -10.93
N ASP A 126 18.09 -8.99 -11.39
CA ASP A 126 16.66 -9.31 -11.28
C ASP A 126 16.21 -9.62 -9.85
N GLU A 127 17.11 -10.19 -9.03
CA GLU A 127 16.84 -10.41 -7.62
C GLU A 127 16.71 -9.08 -6.90
N LEU A 128 17.67 -8.16 -7.06
CA LEU A 128 17.62 -6.86 -6.40
C LEU A 128 16.44 -6.02 -6.90
N ARG A 129 16.09 -6.16 -8.18
CA ARG A 129 14.90 -5.55 -8.77
C ARG A 129 13.59 -6.13 -8.23
N SER A 130 13.57 -7.38 -7.78
CA SER A 130 12.35 -8.03 -7.26
C SER A 130 11.78 -7.32 -6.02
N ILE A 131 12.64 -6.68 -5.22
CA ILE A 131 12.26 -5.93 -4.01
C ILE A 131 12.04 -4.43 -4.24
N ILE A 132 12.19 -3.93 -5.47
CA ILE A 132 11.89 -2.53 -5.80
C ILE A 132 10.37 -2.30 -5.80
N ASP A 133 9.91 -1.27 -5.09
CA ASP A 133 8.52 -0.82 -5.10
C ASP A 133 8.39 0.45 -5.94
N TYR A 134 7.83 0.32 -7.14
CA TYR A 134 7.63 1.45 -8.07
C TYR A 134 6.44 2.34 -7.68
N SER A 135 5.70 2.02 -6.61
CA SER A 135 4.72 2.93 -6.01
C SER A 135 5.34 3.92 -5.02
N ARG A 136 6.63 3.76 -4.71
CA ARG A 136 7.38 4.53 -3.72
C ARG A 136 8.66 5.12 -4.32
N ALA A 137 9.15 6.19 -3.69
CA ALA A 137 10.42 6.81 -4.03
C ALA A 137 11.12 7.30 -2.76
N ASN A 138 12.45 7.34 -2.80
CA ASN A 138 13.33 7.86 -1.76
C ASN A 138 13.10 7.28 -0.34
N PRO A 139 13.22 5.95 -0.16
CA PRO A 139 13.61 4.94 -1.14
C PRO A 139 12.44 4.16 -1.77
N SER A 140 12.65 3.61 -2.96
CA SER A 140 11.73 2.76 -3.75
C SER A 140 11.75 1.30 -3.27
N ILE A 141 11.45 1.08 -1.99
CA ILE A 141 11.33 -0.25 -1.35
C ILE A 141 10.32 -0.17 -0.20
N ASP A 142 9.78 -1.30 0.23
CA ASP A 142 8.97 -1.37 1.44
C ASP A 142 9.81 -1.23 2.72
N ASN A 143 10.04 0.00 3.17
CA ASN A 143 10.81 0.31 4.39
C ASN A 143 10.25 -0.31 5.68
N TRP A 144 9.00 -0.75 5.69
CA TRP A 144 8.44 -1.48 6.82
C TRP A 144 9.15 -2.82 7.05
N PHE A 145 9.39 -3.55 5.95
CA PHE A 145 10.13 -4.80 5.96
C PHE A 145 11.64 -4.55 5.84
N PHE A 146 12.05 -3.53 5.07
CA PHE A 146 13.44 -3.18 4.83
C PHE A 146 13.84 -1.87 5.50
N PRO A 147 13.82 -1.77 6.85
CA PRO A 147 14.23 -0.57 7.53
C PRO A 147 15.71 -0.26 7.25
N ASN A 148 16.11 0.99 7.50
CA ASN A 148 17.48 1.48 7.32
C ASN A 148 18.00 1.41 5.88
N THR A 149 17.13 1.21 4.90
CA THR A 149 17.52 1.31 3.48
C THR A 149 17.90 2.74 3.14
N LYS A 150 19.14 2.95 2.70
CA LYS A 150 19.58 4.23 2.18
C LYS A 150 19.05 4.48 0.78
N THR A 151 18.63 5.72 0.52
CA THR A 151 18.42 6.23 -0.84
C THR A 151 19.78 6.32 -1.54
N GLY A 152 20.06 5.38 -2.43
CA GLY A 152 21.38 5.28 -3.07
C GLY A 152 21.44 4.15 -4.09
N MET A 153 22.60 4.03 -4.73
CA MET A 153 22.90 2.96 -5.69
C MET A 153 23.46 1.74 -4.97
N TYR A 154 22.94 0.56 -5.31
CA TYR A 154 23.29 -0.72 -4.71
C TYR A 154 23.89 -1.64 -5.76
N TRP A 155 25.02 -2.28 -5.44
CA TRP A 155 25.69 -3.19 -6.34
C TRP A 155 24.86 -4.44 -6.67
N CYS A 156 24.85 -4.79 -7.95
CA CYS A 156 24.47 -6.11 -8.44
C CYS A 156 25.73 -6.98 -8.63
N LYS A 157 25.52 -8.28 -8.78
CA LYS A 157 26.60 -9.23 -9.00
C LYS A 157 27.27 -9.07 -10.36
N GLU A 158 26.53 -8.64 -11.37
CA GLU A 158 26.98 -8.62 -12.76
C GLU A 158 27.83 -7.38 -13.08
N ILE A 159 28.86 -7.58 -13.90
CA ILE A 159 29.58 -6.47 -14.56
C ILE A 159 28.80 -5.98 -15.78
N TYR A 160 29.03 -4.73 -16.20
CA TYR A 160 28.46 -4.20 -17.42
C TYR A 160 29.31 -4.65 -18.62
N GLU A 161 28.92 -5.73 -19.30
CA GLU A 161 29.75 -6.36 -20.35
C GLU A 161 30.16 -5.43 -21.49
N MET A 162 29.32 -4.46 -21.88
CA MET A 162 29.67 -3.48 -22.91
C MET A 162 30.88 -2.62 -22.51
N GLN A 163 31.07 -2.35 -21.21
CA GLN A 163 32.22 -1.62 -20.66
C GLN A 163 32.62 -2.21 -19.30
N PRO A 164 33.53 -3.22 -19.27
CA PRO A 164 33.86 -3.98 -18.04
C PRO A 164 34.47 -3.17 -16.88
N CYS A 165 34.81 -1.90 -17.09
CA CYS A 165 35.17 -0.98 -15.99
C CYS A 165 33.95 -0.47 -15.19
N PHE A 166 32.74 -0.86 -15.57
CA PHE A 166 31.50 -0.57 -14.87
C PHE A 166 30.83 -1.87 -14.38
N GLY A 167 30.14 -1.78 -13.24
CA GLY A 167 29.26 -2.81 -12.70
C GLY A 167 27.81 -2.35 -12.68
N TRP A 168 26.88 -3.29 -12.70
CA TRP A 168 25.46 -2.97 -12.59
C TRP A 168 25.09 -2.50 -11.18
N VAL A 169 24.29 -1.43 -11.10
CA VAL A 169 23.71 -0.92 -9.87
C VAL A 169 22.21 -0.66 -10.03
N LEU A 170 21.47 -0.83 -8.94
CA LEU A 170 20.08 -0.38 -8.82
C LEU A 170 20.00 0.82 -7.88
N PHE A 171 19.39 1.90 -8.34
CA PHE A 171 19.19 3.13 -7.59
C PHE A 171 17.85 3.08 -6.84
N PHE A 172 17.92 2.93 -5.53
CA PHE A 172 16.76 2.91 -4.64
C PHE A 172 16.08 4.27 -4.47
N GLY A 173 16.50 5.35 -5.16
CA GLY A 173 15.72 6.58 -5.15
C GLY A 173 14.42 6.44 -5.93
N VAL A 174 14.47 5.77 -7.08
CA VAL A 174 13.31 5.63 -7.98
C VAL A 174 13.17 4.24 -8.61
N GLY A 175 14.09 3.31 -8.33
CA GLY A 175 14.03 1.94 -8.82
C GLY A 175 14.66 1.70 -10.19
N SER A 176 15.54 2.60 -10.65
CA SER A 176 16.24 2.50 -11.93
C SER A 176 17.55 1.73 -11.84
N ALA A 177 17.88 0.92 -12.84
CA ALA A 177 19.20 0.32 -12.97
C ALA A 177 20.09 1.07 -13.96
N THR A 178 21.36 1.18 -13.62
CA THR A 178 22.39 1.78 -14.46
C THR A 178 23.75 1.13 -14.18
N ALA A 179 24.79 1.59 -14.86
CA ALA A 179 26.15 1.13 -14.67
C ALA A 179 26.95 2.19 -13.88
N ALA A 180 27.76 1.74 -12.91
CA ALA A 180 28.65 2.60 -12.12
C ALA A 180 30.08 2.08 -12.18
N SER A 181 31.07 2.98 -12.14
CA SER A 181 32.48 2.59 -12.15
C SER A 181 32.77 1.62 -11.02
N ILE A 182 33.40 0.48 -11.31
CA ILE A 182 33.66 -0.58 -10.30
C ILE A 182 34.56 -0.10 -9.16
N SER A 183 35.32 0.98 -9.37
CA SER A 183 36.16 1.63 -8.35
C SER A 183 35.39 2.58 -7.42
N SER A 184 34.15 2.95 -7.77
CA SER A 184 33.33 3.84 -6.95
C SER A 184 32.73 3.10 -5.77
N LYS A 185 32.60 3.76 -4.61
CA LYS A 185 31.92 3.16 -3.46
C LYS A 185 30.39 3.29 -3.56
N ARG A 186 29.67 2.19 -3.36
CA ARG A 186 28.20 2.08 -3.42
C ARG A 186 27.69 1.15 -2.32
N TYR A 187 26.39 1.17 -2.05
CA TYR A 187 25.78 0.32 -1.03
C TYR A 187 25.70 -1.14 -1.50
N VAL A 188 25.53 -2.05 -0.55
CA VAL A 188 25.34 -3.49 -0.80
C VAL A 188 24.22 -3.98 0.11
N ARG A 189 23.38 -4.86 -0.44
CA ARG A 189 22.40 -5.65 0.34
C ARG A 189 22.56 -7.11 -0.04
N ALA A 190 23.01 -7.94 0.89
CA ALA A 190 23.21 -9.34 0.62
C ALA A 190 21.87 -10.09 0.49
N VAL A 191 21.88 -11.15 -0.32
CA VAL A 191 20.75 -12.05 -0.53
C VAL A 191 21.21 -13.50 -0.41
N ARG A 192 20.29 -14.40 -0.10
CA ARG A 192 20.48 -15.86 -0.11
C ARG A 192 19.17 -16.59 -0.42
N GLY A 193 19.24 -17.92 -0.59
CA GLY A 193 18.05 -18.76 -0.80
C GLY A 193 17.38 -18.55 -2.17
N GLY A 194 16.06 -18.72 -2.20
CA GLY A 194 15.22 -18.66 -3.41
C GLY A 194 14.48 -19.97 -3.68
N TYR A 195 13.20 -19.87 -4.08
CA TYR A 195 12.44 -21.01 -4.63
C TYR A 195 12.88 -21.38 -6.05
N HIS A 196 13.63 -20.50 -6.71
CA HIS A 196 14.23 -20.73 -8.02
C HIS A 196 15.70 -20.29 -8.01
N SER A 197 16.64 -21.24 -7.94
CA SER A 197 18.07 -20.97 -7.70
C SER A 197 18.78 -20.18 -8.80
N SER A 198 18.28 -20.24 -10.03
CA SER A 198 18.80 -19.48 -11.18
C SER A 198 18.00 -18.20 -11.47
N PHE A 199 17.09 -17.77 -10.58
CA PHE A 199 16.39 -16.50 -10.80
C PHE A 199 17.39 -15.35 -10.96
N GLY A 200 17.33 -14.67 -12.10
CA GLY A 200 18.25 -13.60 -12.50
C GLY A 200 19.55 -14.05 -13.19
N ASP A 201 19.81 -15.36 -13.32
CA ASP A 201 20.85 -15.84 -14.24
C ASP A 201 20.33 -15.80 -15.68
N ARG A 202 21.28 -15.79 -16.62
CA ARG A 202 20.98 -16.11 -18.02
C ARG A 202 20.55 -17.56 -18.11
N ASP A 203 19.34 -17.78 -18.59
CA ASP A 203 18.75 -19.11 -18.75
C ASP A 203 17.97 -19.11 -20.07
N ILE A 204 18.59 -19.67 -21.11
CA ILE A 204 17.96 -19.82 -22.43
C ILE A 204 16.81 -20.82 -22.39
N GLU A 205 16.91 -21.83 -21.53
CA GLU A 205 15.93 -22.91 -21.44
C GLU A 205 14.65 -22.42 -20.75
N ARG A 206 14.65 -21.26 -20.10
CA ARG A 206 13.44 -20.66 -19.51
C ARG A 206 12.38 -20.33 -20.55
N PHE A 207 12.80 -19.98 -21.77
CA PHE A 207 11.91 -19.59 -22.85
C PHE A 207 11.59 -20.79 -23.75
N VAL A 208 10.31 -20.91 -24.13
CA VAL A 208 9.82 -21.92 -25.07
C VAL A 208 9.07 -21.20 -26.18
N ASP A 209 9.56 -21.29 -27.40
CA ASP A 209 8.80 -20.88 -28.59
C ASP A 209 7.66 -21.87 -28.81
N ASN A 210 6.43 -21.39 -28.79
CA ASN A 210 5.24 -22.23 -28.92
C ASN A 210 4.90 -22.55 -30.38
N GLY A 211 5.60 -21.94 -31.36
CA GLY A 211 5.37 -22.17 -32.79
C GLY A 211 4.12 -21.50 -33.36
N ASP A 212 3.51 -20.58 -32.59
CA ASP A 212 2.26 -19.87 -32.91
C ASP A 212 2.38 -18.34 -32.73
N GLU A 213 3.60 -17.82 -32.91
CA GLU A 213 3.99 -16.42 -32.66
C GLU A 213 3.95 -16.00 -31.18
N THR A 214 3.97 -16.97 -30.25
CA THR A 214 4.10 -16.72 -28.81
C THR A 214 5.31 -17.42 -28.19
N VAL A 215 5.83 -16.85 -27.09
CA VAL A 215 6.95 -17.39 -26.32
C VAL A 215 6.55 -17.52 -24.86
N THR A 216 6.67 -18.71 -24.30
CA THR A 216 6.39 -19.01 -22.89
C THR A 216 7.65 -18.81 -22.04
N ASP A 217 7.57 -18.03 -20.97
CA ASP A 217 8.59 -17.96 -19.91
C ASP A 217 8.19 -18.84 -18.73
N LYS A 218 8.86 -19.99 -18.59
CA LYS A 218 8.57 -21.00 -17.57
C LYS A 218 8.89 -20.55 -16.15
N ILE A 219 9.73 -19.53 -15.97
CA ILE A 219 10.11 -19.04 -14.63
C ILE A 219 9.07 -18.05 -14.12
N THR A 220 8.67 -17.09 -14.94
CA THR A 220 7.71 -16.04 -14.54
C THR A 220 6.25 -16.47 -14.70
N ASN A 221 6.01 -17.58 -15.40
CA ASN A 221 4.68 -18.05 -15.80
C ASN A 221 3.94 -17.04 -16.70
N LEU A 222 4.71 -16.30 -17.50
CA LEU A 222 4.22 -15.34 -18.49
C LEU A 222 4.32 -15.92 -19.90
N MET A 223 3.42 -15.48 -20.77
CA MET A 223 3.48 -15.74 -22.20
C MET A 223 3.55 -14.42 -22.94
N TRP A 224 4.52 -14.31 -23.84
CA TRP A 224 4.89 -13.11 -24.57
C TRP A 224 4.51 -13.22 -26.03
N GLN A 225 4.14 -12.09 -26.62
CA GLN A 225 4.09 -11.95 -28.07
C GLN A 225 5.53 -12.05 -28.63
N LYS A 226 5.73 -12.83 -29.70
CA LYS A 226 7.03 -13.01 -30.36
C LYS A 226 7.39 -11.86 -31.32
N GLY A 227 6.42 -11.35 -32.07
CA GLY A 227 6.60 -10.24 -33.02
C GLY A 227 6.71 -8.85 -32.37
N GLU A 228 7.13 -7.87 -33.16
CA GLU A 228 7.17 -6.45 -32.79
C GLU A 228 5.85 -5.73 -33.10
N ASN A 229 5.53 -4.69 -32.34
CA ASN A 229 4.39 -3.81 -32.62
C ASN A 229 4.81 -2.46 -33.23
N PRO A 230 3.91 -1.78 -33.97
CA PRO A 230 4.17 -0.43 -34.46
C PRO A 230 4.49 0.56 -33.33
N ARG A 231 5.34 1.55 -33.61
CA ARG A 231 5.60 2.63 -32.66
C ARG A 231 4.34 3.47 -32.46
N MET A 232 3.92 3.67 -31.22
CA MET A 232 2.80 4.56 -30.88
C MET A 232 2.99 5.17 -29.50
N ASN A 233 2.12 6.13 -29.15
CA ASN A 233 2.13 6.70 -27.81
C ASN A 233 1.59 5.70 -26.79
N TRP A 234 1.84 5.96 -25.51
CA TRP A 234 1.51 5.04 -24.41
C TRP A 234 0.00 4.82 -24.24
N TYR A 235 -0.84 5.81 -24.55
CA TYR A 235 -2.29 5.65 -24.46
C TYR A 235 -2.82 4.76 -25.58
N ASP A 236 -2.34 4.96 -26.80
CA ASP A 236 -2.73 4.15 -27.95
C ASP A 236 -2.25 2.70 -27.78
N SER A 237 -1.09 2.46 -27.16
CA SER A 237 -0.60 1.10 -26.91
C SER A 237 -1.46 0.36 -25.89
N LEU A 238 -2.03 1.04 -24.88
CA LEU A 238 -3.02 0.44 -23.98
C LEU A 238 -4.30 0.03 -24.74
N ILE A 239 -4.82 0.92 -25.59
CA ILE A 239 -6.01 0.64 -26.41
C ILE A 239 -5.76 -0.50 -27.40
N TYR A 240 -4.58 -0.50 -28.03
CA TYR A 240 -4.16 -1.55 -28.95
C TYR A 240 -4.10 -2.91 -28.25
N SER A 241 -3.46 -2.97 -27.07
CA SER A 241 -3.32 -4.20 -26.29
C SER A 241 -4.68 -4.84 -25.98
N GLN A 242 -5.68 -4.03 -25.62
CA GLN A 242 -7.03 -4.51 -25.29
C GLN A 242 -7.77 -5.21 -26.42
N LYS A 243 -7.44 -4.84 -27.66
CA LYS A 243 -8.09 -5.35 -28.88
C LYS A 243 -7.23 -6.43 -29.56
N PHE A 244 -6.04 -6.69 -29.03
CA PHE A 244 -5.09 -7.58 -29.65
C PHE A 244 -5.48 -9.04 -29.44
N GLU A 245 -5.50 -9.79 -30.53
CA GLU A 245 -5.77 -11.23 -30.54
C GLU A 245 -4.59 -11.96 -31.18
N LEU A 246 -4.07 -12.98 -30.50
CA LEU A 246 -2.95 -13.80 -30.97
C LEU A 246 -3.03 -15.19 -30.36
N ALA A 247 -2.74 -16.23 -31.15
CA ALA A 247 -2.78 -17.63 -30.74
C ALA A 247 -4.10 -18.05 -30.03
N GLY A 248 -5.23 -17.44 -30.41
CA GLY A 248 -6.54 -17.70 -29.80
C GLY A 248 -6.79 -16.99 -28.47
N TYR A 249 -5.91 -16.09 -28.05
CA TYR A 249 -6.01 -15.35 -26.79
C TYR A 249 -6.33 -13.86 -27.01
N ASN A 250 -7.12 -13.27 -26.10
CA ASN A 250 -7.63 -11.88 -26.17
C ASN A 250 -7.49 -11.09 -24.86
N ASP A 251 -6.59 -11.54 -23.99
CA ASP A 251 -6.26 -11.00 -22.66
C ASP A 251 -4.84 -10.41 -22.62
N TRP A 252 -4.30 -10.05 -23.78
CA TRP A 252 -3.01 -9.41 -23.93
C TRP A 252 -2.99 -8.01 -23.30
N ARG A 253 -1.86 -7.68 -22.65
CA ARG A 253 -1.64 -6.39 -22.00
C ARG A 253 -0.20 -5.93 -22.16
N LEU A 254 0.04 -4.65 -21.88
CA LEU A 254 1.40 -4.17 -21.65
C LEU A 254 1.99 -4.84 -20.39
N PRO A 255 3.26 -5.26 -20.42
CA PRO A 255 3.98 -5.73 -19.25
C PRO A 255 4.23 -4.57 -18.29
N ASN A 256 4.21 -4.83 -17.00
CA ASN A 256 4.74 -3.88 -16.03
C ASN A 256 6.27 -3.78 -16.17
N ILE A 257 6.88 -2.76 -15.57
CA ILE A 257 8.32 -2.52 -15.76
C ILE A 257 9.15 -3.72 -15.29
N LYS A 258 8.73 -4.43 -14.22
CA LYS A 258 9.45 -5.62 -13.77
C LYS A 258 9.33 -6.76 -14.77
N GLU A 259 8.15 -7.02 -15.31
CA GLU A 259 7.94 -8.06 -16.32
C GLU A 259 8.73 -7.76 -17.59
N LEU A 260 8.68 -6.52 -18.10
CA LEU A 260 9.41 -6.11 -19.31
C LEU A 260 10.91 -6.34 -19.20
N ASN A 261 11.48 -6.18 -18.01
CA ASN A 261 12.90 -6.40 -17.78
C ASN A 261 13.28 -7.89 -17.71
N THR A 262 12.33 -8.82 -17.57
CA THR A 262 12.66 -10.27 -17.53
C THR A 262 13.12 -10.84 -18.86
N ILE A 263 12.85 -10.13 -19.97
CA ILE A 263 13.32 -10.49 -21.31
C ILE A 263 14.64 -9.80 -21.69
N LEU A 264 15.28 -9.08 -20.75
CA LEU A 264 16.67 -8.63 -20.90
C LEU A 264 17.62 -9.82 -20.79
N ASP A 265 18.59 -9.91 -21.70
CA ASP A 265 19.76 -10.78 -21.61
C ASP A 265 20.95 -9.90 -21.23
N LEU A 266 21.54 -10.14 -20.04
CA LEU A 266 22.70 -9.39 -19.55
C LEU A 266 24.04 -9.81 -20.21
N SER A 267 24.01 -10.76 -21.16
CA SER A 267 25.15 -11.05 -22.02
C SER A 267 25.09 -10.18 -23.27
N TYR A 268 25.93 -9.14 -23.34
CA TYR A 268 25.93 -8.19 -24.43
C TYR A 268 26.47 -8.86 -25.71
N LYS A 269 25.58 -9.14 -26.67
CA LYS A 269 25.94 -9.81 -27.92
C LYS A 269 25.36 -9.09 -29.13
N ASP A 270 26.18 -8.89 -30.16
CA ASP A 270 25.81 -8.29 -31.45
C ASP A 270 25.16 -6.88 -31.35
N GLY A 271 25.42 -6.14 -30.27
CA GLY A 271 24.84 -4.81 -30.03
C GLY A 271 23.52 -4.82 -29.26
N TRP A 272 23.19 -5.94 -28.59
CA TRP A 272 21.89 -6.19 -27.99
C TRP A 272 21.96 -6.80 -26.59
N TRP A 273 20.92 -6.53 -25.80
CA TRP A 273 20.72 -7.03 -24.44
C TRP A 273 19.38 -7.78 -24.28
N TYR A 274 19.00 -8.63 -25.25
CA TYR A 274 17.76 -9.42 -25.20
C TYR A 274 17.95 -10.80 -25.82
N TYR A 275 17.07 -11.73 -25.47
CA TYR A 275 17.03 -13.09 -26.01
C TYR A 275 16.59 -13.11 -27.49
N LYS A 276 17.51 -12.79 -28.40
CA LYS A 276 17.21 -12.56 -29.82
C LYS A 276 16.66 -13.76 -30.58
N GLU A 277 17.00 -14.95 -30.12
CA GLU A 277 16.44 -16.18 -30.68
C GLU A 277 14.93 -16.35 -30.40
N PHE A 278 14.43 -15.72 -29.33
CA PHE A 278 13.02 -15.77 -28.96
C PHE A 278 12.25 -14.51 -29.35
N PHE A 279 12.86 -13.33 -29.33
CA PHE A 279 12.16 -12.05 -29.56
C PHE A 279 12.69 -11.29 -30.76
N PRO A 280 12.57 -11.81 -32.00
CA PRO A 280 13.27 -11.25 -33.15
C PRO A 280 12.91 -9.78 -33.39
N ALA A 281 13.91 -8.89 -33.33
CA ALA A 281 13.76 -7.45 -33.58
C ALA A 281 13.79 -7.15 -35.09
N GLU A 282 12.91 -7.79 -35.87
CA GLU A 282 12.90 -7.66 -37.33
C GLU A 282 12.71 -6.21 -37.77
N GLY A 283 13.59 -5.73 -38.66
CA GLY A 283 13.54 -4.35 -39.16
C GLY A 283 14.02 -3.28 -38.17
N LEU A 284 14.40 -3.64 -36.94
CA LEU A 284 14.92 -2.70 -35.95
C LEU A 284 16.46 -2.62 -36.00
N LYS A 285 17.00 -1.40 -35.84
CA LYS A 285 18.44 -1.12 -35.76
C LYS A 285 18.76 -0.30 -34.50
N PRO A 286 19.87 -0.57 -33.79
CA PRO A 286 20.37 0.27 -32.69
C PRO A 286 20.64 1.73 -33.15
N PRO A 287 20.70 2.74 -32.25
CA PRO A 287 20.85 2.63 -30.79
C PRO A 287 19.65 3.06 -29.90
N LEU A 288 18.41 3.16 -30.41
CA LEU A 288 17.30 3.76 -29.63
C LEU A 288 16.01 2.91 -29.62
N LEU A 289 16.06 1.81 -28.87
CA LEU A 289 14.96 0.85 -28.74
C LEU A 289 14.39 0.87 -27.33
N HIS A 290 13.61 1.92 -27.05
CA HIS A 290 12.85 2.06 -25.82
C HIS A 290 11.48 1.39 -25.96
N TYR A 291 11.12 0.57 -24.98
CA TYR A 291 9.85 -0.13 -24.93
C TYR A 291 9.02 0.37 -23.76
N PHE A 292 7.76 0.71 -24.01
CA PHE A 292 6.82 1.07 -22.96
C PHE A 292 6.49 -0.12 -22.06
N SER A 293 6.46 0.14 -20.76
CA SER A 293 5.76 -0.69 -19.78
C SER A 293 4.40 -0.09 -19.43
N SER A 294 3.55 -0.84 -18.73
CA SER A 294 2.30 -0.37 -18.13
C SER A 294 2.50 0.43 -16.83
N SER A 295 3.73 0.50 -16.31
CA SER A 295 4.06 1.18 -15.07
C SER A 295 4.26 2.69 -15.31
N VAL A 296 3.51 3.52 -14.57
CA VAL A 296 3.56 4.98 -14.64
C VAL A 296 4.69 5.52 -13.76
N TYR A 297 5.49 6.47 -14.24
CA TYR A 297 6.53 7.11 -13.44
C TYR A 297 6.09 8.47 -12.90
N GLU A 298 5.27 9.22 -13.64
CA GLU A 298 4.85 10.58 -13.27
C GLU A 298 3.73 11.10 -14.20
N LYS A 299 3.39 12.40 -14.09
CA LYS A 299 2.41 13.10 -14.94
C LYS A 299 2.53 12.75 -16.42
N TYR A 300 3.69 13.06 -16.96
CA TYR A 300 3.94 12.95 -18.38
C TYR A 300 4.73 11.69 -18.76
N PHE A 301 5.10 10.85 -17.79
CA PHE A 301 6.11 9.82 -18.01
C PHE A 301 5.63 8.42 -17.62
N ALA A 302 5.99 7.45 -18.45
CA ALA A 302 5.87 6.02 -18.16
C ALA A 302 7.26 5.39 -18.09
N TRP A 303 7.42 4.34 -17.29
CA TRP A 303 8.65 3.57 -17.23
C TRP A 303 8.86 2.81 -18.53
N VAL A 304 10.11 2.80 -18.99
CA VAL A 304 10.56 2.15 -20.21
C VAL A 304 11.86 1.37 -19.97
N THR A 305 12.05 0.36 -20.80
CA THR A 305 13.29 -0.44 -20.86
C THR A 305 14.02 -0.16 -22.16
N ASN A 306 15.33 -0.02 -22.09
CA ASN A 306 16.17 0.15 -23.27
C ASN A 306 17.00 -1.13 -23.53
N PHE A 307 16.62 -1.87 -24.57
CA PHE A 307 17.27 -3.14 -24.94
C PHE A 307 18.60 -2.98 -25.69
N CYS A 308 19.02 -1.76 -26.05
CA CYS A 308 20.33 -1.49 -26.64
C CYS A 308 21.43 -1.31 -25.61
N PHE A 309 21.10 -0.81 -24.41
CA PHE A 309 22.06 -0.57 -23.33
C PHE A 309 21.86 -1.51 -22.13
N GLY A 310 20.81 -2.36 -22.15
CA GLY A 310 20.46 -3.20 -21.01
C GLY A 310 19.97 -2.40 -19.81
N TYR A 311 19.69 -1.11 -20.00
CA TYR A 311 19.22 -0.22 -18.97
C TYR A 311 17.75 -0.42 -18.72
N ASP A 312 17.41 -0.60 -17.44
CA ASP A 312 16.04 -0.69 -16.99
C ASP A 312 15.69 0.42 -15.99
N GLY A 313 14.43 0.83 -15.98
CA GLY A 313 14.00 2.00 -15.22
C GLY A 313 14.48 3.31 -15.83
N TYR A 314 14.31 3.48 -17.15
CA TYR A 314 14.24 4.80 -17.76
C TYR A 314 12.80 5.25 -17.82
N TYR A 315 12.55 6.53 -18.05
CA TYR A 315 11.21 7.02 -18.26
C TYR A 315 11.13 7.81 -19.56
N ALA A 316 9.99 7.72 -20.23
CA ALA A 316 9.75 8.42 -21.48
C ALA A 316 8.38 9.09 -21.47
N ASN A 317 8.27 10.16 -22.25
CA ASN A 317 7.03 10.91 -22.33
C ASN A 317 5.92 10.00 -22.90
N LYS A 318 4.75 9.96 -22.26
CA LYS A 318 3.60 9.14 -22.66
C LYS A 318 3.15 9.44 -24.10
N ASN A 319 3.45 10.63 -24.64
CA ASN A 319 3.15 11.02 -26.02
C ASN A 319 4.23 10.62 -27.04
N SER A 320 5.39 10.10 -26.60
CA SER A 320 6.44 9.65 -27.51
C SER A 320 6.02 8.39 -28.26
N ALA A 321 6.34 8.31 -29.54
CA ALA A 321 6.12 7.10 -30.35
C ALA A 321 7.22 6.06 -30.08
N LEU A 322 6.98 5.15 -29.14
CA LEU A 322 7.93 4.12 -28.73
C LEU A 322 7.43 2.71 -29.07
N LEU A 323 8.33 1.74 -28.95
CA LEU A 323 8.00 0.33 -29.13
C LEU A 323 7.26 -0.18 -27.88
N PHE A 324 6.60 -1.33 -28.02
CA PHE A 324 6.01 -2.07 -26.91
C PHE A 324 5.81 -3.52 -27.33
N ARG A 325 5.76 -4.40 -26.34
CA ARG A 325 5.55 -5.83 -26.53
C ARG A 325 4.47 -6.29 -25.58
N LEU A 326 3.62 -7.20 -26.03
CA LEU A 326 2.50 -7.67 -25.23
C LEU A 326 2.85 -8.91 -24.45
N VAL A 327 2.27 -9.00 -23.26
CA VAL A 327 2.37 -10.14 -22.36
C VAL A 327 0.98 -10.54 -21.89
N ARG A 328 0.84 -11.80 -21.50
CA ARG A 328 -0.30 -12.33 -20.75
C ARG A 328 0.22 -13.29 -19.68
N ASN A 329 -0.62 -13.56 -18.68
CA ASN A 329 -0.33 -14.62 -17.72
C ASN A 329 -0.79 -15.96 -18.30
N ILE A 330 -0.02 -17.03 -18.09
CA ILE A 330 -0.41 -18.38 -18.52
C ILE A 330 -1.61 -18.86 -17.69
N SER A 331 -1.58 -18.60 -16.39
CA SER A 331 -2.72 -18.72 -15.51
C SER A 331 -3.30 -17.32 -15.29
N LEU A 332 -4.58 -17.11 -15.61
CA LEU A 332 -5.24 -15.82 -15.41
C LEU A 332 -5.06 -15.36 -13.95
N PRO A 333 -4.65 -14.11 -13.67
CA PRO A 333 -4.78 -13.55 -12.35
C PRO A 333 -6.28 -13.46 -12.08
N GLU A 334 -6.79 -14.30 -11.18
CA GLU A 334 -8.22 -14.46 -10.93
C GLU A 334 -8.90 -13.21 -10.33
N LYS A 335 -8.16 -12.12 -10.07
CA LYS A 335 -8.68 -10.98 -9.31
C LYS A 335 -8.33 -9.66 -9.99
N PRO A 336 -9.33 -8.80 -10.29
CA PRO A 336 -9.06 -7.41 -10.64
C PRO A 336 -8.28 -6.74 -9.50
N GLY A 337 -7.52 -5.69 -9.83
CA GLY A 337 -6.86 -4.85 -8.83
C GLY A 337 -7.82 -4.47 -7.70
N LYS A 338 -7.32 -4.41 -6.46
CA LYS A 338 -8.11 -4.02 -5.29
C LYS A 338 -7.62 -2.67 -4.78
N LEU A 339 -8.51 -1.68 -4.78
CA LEU A 339 -8.23 -0.31 -4.36
C LEU A 339 -8.66 -0.14 -2.90
N PHE A 340 -7.77 0.41 -2.07
CA PHE A 340 -8.16 0.90 -0.76
C PHE A 340 -9.16 2.06 -0.92
N LEU A 341 -10.31 1.90 -0.30
CA LEU A 341 -11.33 2.93 -0.16
C LEU A 341 -11.50 3.20 1.33
N LEU A 342 -11.41 4.47 1.74
CA LEU A 342 -11.76 4.84 3.12
C LEU A 342 -13.28 4.68 3.29
N PRO A 343 -13.77 3.83 4.21
CA PRO A 343 -15.20 3.63 4.40
C PRO A 343 -15.90 4.90 4.89
N ASP A 344 -17.15 5.09 4.46
CA ASP A 344 -18.03 6.13 4.97
C ASP A 344 -18.30 5.94 6.48
N SER A 345 -18.76 6.99 7.15
CA SER A 345 -19.11 6.97 8.58
C SER A 345 -20.23 5.99 8.92
N GLY A 346 -20.97 5.49 7.92
CA GLY A 346 -22.20 4.74 8.08
C GLY A 346 -23.44 5.64 8.02
N GLN A 347 -23.32 6.93 8.36
CA GLN A 347 -24.44 7.84 8.41
C GLN A 347 -25.10 8.07 7.04
N ASN A 348 -26.36 7.67 6.94
CA ASN A 348 -27.17 7.82 5.73
C ASN A 348 -28.45 8.67 5.95
N ILE A 349 -28.60 9.28 7.13
CA ILE A 349 -29.72 10.14 7.51
C ILE A 349 -29.24 11.59 7.67
N CYS A 350 -30.01 12.54 7.15
CA CYS A 350 -29.79 13.97 7.35
C CYS A 350 -30.66 14.52 8.50
N TYR A 351 -30.12 15.49 9.23
CA TYR A 351 -30.83 16.15 10.33
C TYR A 351 -30.85 17.66 10.14
N ASP A 352 -31.90 18.32 10.62
CA ASP A 352 -31.89 19.77 10.83
C ASP A 352 -31.16 20.13 12.16
N ASN A 353 -31.14 21.42 12.52
CA ASN A 353 -30.53 21.87 13.78
C ASN A 353 -31.36 21.57 15.03
N LYS A 354 -32.61 21.12 14.88
CA LYS A 354 -33.49 20.69 15.99
C LYS A 354 -33.45 19.18 16.20
N GLY A 355 -32.69 18.46 15.39
CA GLY A 355 -32.58 17.00 15.43
C GLY A 355 -33.74 16.27 14.77
N ASN A 356 -34.54 16.95 13.94
CA ASN A 356 -35.53 16.26 13.12
C ASN A 356 -34.83 15.57 11.95
N ILE A 357 -35.23 14.33 11.66
CA ILE A 357 -34.86 13.64 10.43
C ILE A 357 -35.46 14.40 9.25
N VAL A 358 -34.62 14.75 8.29
CA VAL A 358 -35.03 15.39 7.04
C VAL A 358 -34.63 14.51 5.85
N PRO A 359 -35.37 14.53 4.73
CA PRO A 359 -34.88 13.94 3.49
C PRO A 359 -33.53 14.57 3.11
N PRO A 360 -32.65 13.86 2.39
CA PRO A 360 -31.38 14.42 1.93
C PRO A 360 -31.63 15.76 1.21
N PRO A 361 -31.15 16.90 1.76
CA PRO A 361 -31.44 18.19 1.17
C PRO A 361 -30.87 18.30 -0.25
N VAL A 362 -31.39 19.19 -1.09
CA VAL A 362 -30.75 19.53 -2.38
C VAL A 362 -29.83 20.74 -2.23
N LYS A 363 -28.96 21.01 -3.21
CA LYS A 363 -27.94 22.08 -3.18
C LYS A 363 -28.43 23.47 -2.73
N THR A 364 -29.70 23.81 -2.98
CA THR A 364 -30.29 25.10 -2.63
C THR A 364 -30.89 25.15 -1.23
N GLU A 365 -30.98 24.02 -0.54
CA GLU A 365 -31.61 23.88 0.77
C GLU A 365 -30.58 23.94 1.90
N LYS A 366 -31.05 24.28 3.10
CA LYS A 366 -30.20 24.28 4.29
C LYS A 366 -29.75 22.87 4.63
N PHE A 367 -28.54 22.78 5.19
CA PHE A 367 -27.91 21.52 5.62
C PHE A 367 -27.64 20.51 4.49
N TYR A 368 -27.61 20.95 3.24
CA TYR A 368 -27.01 20.18 2.16
C TYR A 368 -25.49 20.03 2.40
N GLY A 369 -24.97 18.82 2.20
CA GLY A 369 -23.56 18.48 2.39
C GLY A 369 -23.26 17.66 3.64
N GLN A 370 -24.30 17.21 4.37
CA GLN A 370 -24.14 16.25 5.47
C GLN A 370 -23.76 14.85 4.96
N ASP A 371 -23.35 13.95 5.86
CA ASP A 371 -23.06 12.56 5.51
C ASP A 371 -24.20 11.90 4.74
N GLY A 372 -25.46 12.07 5.19
CA GLY A 372 -26.64 11.51 4.52
C GLY A 372 -26.92 12.05 3.11
N ASN A 373 -26.25 13.12 2.67
CA ASN A 373 -26.28 13.56 1.26
C ASN A 373 -25.37 12.73 0.36
N TYR A 374 -24.45 11.96 0.95
CA TYR A 374 -23.38 11.27 0.26
C TYR A 374 -23.44 9.76 0.50
N CYS A 375 -23.22 9.01 -0.57
CA CYS A 375 -22.88 7.59 -0.50
C CYS A 375 -21.64 7.43 -1.36
N ILE A 376 -20.48 7.48 -0.72
CA ILE A 376 -19.18 7.55 -1.38
C ILE A 376 -18.60 6.14 -1.40
N HIS A 377 -18.27 5.60 -0.23
CA HIS A 377 -17.79 4.24 -0.03
C HIS A 377 -18.54 3.62 1.15
N PRO A 378 -19.82 3.22 0.96
CA PRO A 378 -20.60 2.64 2.04
C PRO A 378 -19.87 1.45 2.65
N MET A 379 -19.99 1.29 3.97
CA MET A 379 -19.39 0.15 4.67
C MET A 379 -19.86 -1.15 4.02
N SER A 380 -18.91 -2.04 3.72
CA SER A 380 -19.18 -3.26 2.97
C SER A 380 -18.34 -4.39 3.51
N PHE A 381 -19.00 -5.49 3.89
CA PHE A 381 -18.36 -6.61 4.56
C PHE A 381 -18.71 -7.93 3.88
N THR A 382 -17.80 -8.90 3.98
CA THR A 382 -18.00 -10.28 3.51
C THR A 382 -17.72 -11.25 4.65
N LYS A 383 -18.68 -12.13 4.95
CA LYS A 383 -18.50 -13.22 5.92
C LYS A 383 -17.61 -14.32 5.34
N MET A 384 -16.72 -14.90 6.15
CA MET A 384 -15.81 -15.95 5.72
C MET A 384 -15.65 -17.06 6.75
N ARG A 385 -15.46 -18.29 6.27
CA ARG A 385 -15.00 -19.45 7.06
C ARG A 385 -13.48 -19.61 6.95
N ASP A 386 -12.95 -20.69 7.52
CA ASP A 386 -11.55 -21.07 7.43
C ASP A 386 -11.00 -21.00 6.00
N HIS A 387 -9.72 -20.63 5.90
CA HIS A 387 -9.00 -20.37 4.65
C HIS A 387 -9.58 -19.24 3.79
N ALA A 388 -10.29 -18.29 4.43
CA ALA A 388 -10.89 -17.12 3.79
C ALA A 388 -11.89 -17.47 2.67
N VAL A 389 -12.65 -18.55 2.86
CA VAL A 389 -13.73 -18.94 1.94
C VAL A 389 -14.96 -18.06 2.22
N PRO A 390 -15.42 -17.24 1.25
CA PRO A 390 -16.62 -16.42 1.42
C PRO A 390 -17.87 -17.27 1.64
N VAL A 391 -18.80 -16.76 2.44
CA VAL A 391 -20.10 -17.39 2.71
C VAL A 391 -21.23 -16.38 2.66
N ASP A 392 -22.45 -16.91 2.54
CA ASP A 392 -23.68 -16.13 2.60
C ASP A 392 -23.77 -15.33 3.92
N GLU A 393 -24.34 -14.13 3.84
CA GLU A 393 -24.47 -13.21 4.97
C GLU A 393 -25.28 -13.78 6.13
N LYS A 394 -26.14 -14.79 5.90
CA LYS A 394 -26.92 -15.44 6.96
C LYS A 394 -26.09 -16.37 7.83
N VAL A 395 -24.91 -16.80 7.38
CA VAL A 395 -24.07 -17.77 8.07
C VAL A 395 -23.60 -17.20 9.41
N GLY A 396 -23.97 -17.88 10.49
CA GLY A 396 -23.58 -17.53 11.86
C GLY A 396 -22.35 -18.31 12.37
N TRP A 397 -21.98 -18.05 13.63
CA TRP A 397 -20.85 -18.73 14.30
C TRP A 397 -20.95 -20.26 14.25
N GLY A 398 -22.10 -20.82 14.63
CA GLY A 398 -22.34 -22.28 14.64
C GLY A 398 -22.33 -22.94 13.27
N GLU A 399 -22.41 -22.15 12.20
CA GLU A 399 -22.36 -22.60 10.81
C GLU A 399 -20.99 -22.35 10.18
N GLY A 400 -19.97 -22.05 10.98
CA GLY A 400 -18.58 -21.96 10.54
C GLY A 400 -18.07 -20.55 10.22
N LEU A 401 -18.82 -19.49 10.54
CA LEU A 401 -18.27 -18.12 10.48
C LEU A 401 -17.02 -18.03 11.37
N LYS A 402 -15.95 -17.42 10.83
CA LYS A 402 -14.67 -17.23 11.53
C LYS A 402 -14.08 -15.84 11.33
N MET A 403 -14.30 -15.22 10.16
CA MET A 403 -13.68 -13.95 9.81
C MET A 403 -14.64 -13.05 9.05
N ILE A 404 -14.43 -11.74 9.14
CA ILE A 404 -15.13 -10.71 8.35
C ILE A 404 -14.11 -9.97 7.52
N LYS A 405 -14.30 -9.94 6.21
CA LYS A 405 -13.51 -9.08 5.32
C LYS A 405 -14.22 -7.75 5.18
N ASP A 406 -13.51 -6.66 5.41
CA ASP A 406 -13.90 -5.33 4.94
C ASP A 406 -13.53 -5.19 3.46
N ASN A 407 -14.54 -5.00 2.62
CA ASN A 407 -14.37 -4.95 1.16
C ASN A 407 -13.73 -3.64 0.70
N ASN A 408 -13.80 -2.57 1.49
CA ASN A 408 -13.25 -1.24 1.18
C ASN A 408 -11.77 -1.16 1.55
N THR A 409 -11.42 -1.60 2.76
CA THR A 409 -10.03 -1.54 3.25
C THR A 409 -9.22 -2.77 2.88
N GLY A 410 -9.87 -3.90 2.60
CA GLY A 410 -9.23 -5.19 2.38
C GLY A 410 -8.78 -5.90 3.66
N LEU A 411 -9.02 -5.28 4.82
CA LEU A 411 -8.72 -5.86 6.12
C LEU A 411 -9.60 -7.08 6.38
N ILE A 412 -9.03 -8.07 7.03
CA ILE A 412 -9.76 -9.25 7.50
C ILE A 412 -9.73 -9.24 9.03
N TRP A 413 -10.91 -9.18 9.60
CA TRP A 413 -11.15 -9.09 11.03
C TRP A 413 -11.46 -10.45 11.62
N GLU A 414 -10.89 -10.69 12.79
CA GLU A 414 -11.25 -11.80 13.66
C GLU A 414 -12.70 -11.63 14.15
N THR A 415 -13.52 -12.67 14.03
CA THR A 415 -14.82 -12.73 14.76
C THR A 415 -14.61 -13.28 16.16
N LYS A 416 -15.50 -12.94 17.12
CA LYS A 416 -15.38 -13.43 18.51
C LYS A 416 -16.37 -14.55 18.82
N SER A 417 -15.90 -15.57 19.52
CA SER A 417 -16.72 -16.69 20.00
C SER A 417 -17.41 -16.35 21.33
N THR A 418 -18.59 -16.92 21.57
CA THR A 418 -19.24 -16.87 22.89
C THR A 418 -18.79 -17.99 23.82
N ASP A 419 -18.04 -18.99 23.34
CA ASP A 419 -17.47 -20.07 24.17
C ASP A 419 -16.19 -19.60 24.86
N SER A 420 -16.14 -19.73 26.18
CA SER A 420 -14.98 -19.34 27.00
C SER A 420 -13.73 -20.19 26.77
N HIS A 421 -13.86 -21.35 26.12
CA HIS A 421 -12.73 -22.23 25.80
C HIS A 421 -12.08 -21.92 24.46
N ASP A 422 -12.75 -21.12 23.61
CA ASP A 422 -12.20 -20.74 22.32
C ASP A 422 -11.10 -19.68 22.47
N VAL A 423 -10.07 -19.78 21.62
CA VAL A 423 -8.94 -18.84 21.60
C VAL A 423 -9.37 -17.40 21.37
N ASN A 424 -10.50 -17.21 20.67
CA ASN A 424 -11.08 -15.93 20.30
C ASN A 424 -12.33 -15.56 21.14
N PHE A 425 -12.37 -15.97 22.42
CA PHE A 425 -13.49 -15.69 23.31
C PHE A 425 -13.81 -14.19 23.43
N ALA A 426 -15.08 -13.82 23.23
CA ALA A 426 -15.59 -12.45 23.24
C ALA A 426 -15.43 -11.76 24.60
N GLY A 427 -15.44 -12.52 25.70
CA GLY A 427 -15.27 -11.99 27.05
C GLY A 427 -13.81 -11.75 27.47
N PHE A 428 -12.83 -12.08 26.62
CA PHE A 428 -11.41 -11.93 26.96
C PHE A 428 -11.02 -10.44 27.04
N LYS A 429 -10.49 -10.04 28.21
CA LYS A 429 -9.88 -8.72 28.43
C LYS A 429 -8.44 -8.87 28.90
N CYS A 430 -7.58 -7.97 28.45
CA CYS A 430 -6.16 -7.98 28.78
C CYS A 430 -5.62 -6.57 28.99
N LYS A 431 -4.49 -6.48 29.69
CA LYS A 431 -3.67 -5.26 29.76
C LYS A 431 -3.01 -5.03 28.40
N TRP A 432 -2.61 -3.79 28.13
CA TRP A 432 -2.05 -3.46 26.82
C TRP A 432 -0.77 -4.26 26.50
N HIS A 433 0.11 -4.49 27.47
CA HIS A 433 1.33 -5.29 27.27
C HIS A 433 1.08 -6.79 27.09
N GLU A 434 -0.11 -7.29 27.45
CA GLU A 434 -0.54 -8.68 27.27
C GLU A 434 -1.18 -8.93 25.88
N THR A 435 -1.44 -7.87 25.10
CA THR A 435 -2.06 -7.98 23.78
C THR A 435 -1.25 -8.85 22.82
N GLN A 436 0.08 -8.79 22.87
CA GLN A 436 0.93 -9.61 22.02
C GLN A 436 0.80 -11.10 22.34
N GLU A 437 0.63 -11.47 23.61
CA GLU A 437 0.42 -12.86 24.01
C GLU A 437 -0.89 -13.42 23.42
N TYR A 438 -1.94 -12.60 23.37
CA TYR A 438 -3.18 -12.97 22.69
C TYR A 438 -2.97 -13.22 21.19
N ILE A 439 -2.28 -12.29 20.51
CA ILE A 439 -1.95 -12.42 19.09
C ILE A 439 -1.11 -13.67 18.81
N ASP A 440 -0.13 -13.95 19.66
CA ASP A 440 0.74 -15.13 19.53
C ASP A 440 -0.06 -16.44 19.72
N LYS A 441 -1.00 -16.47 20.68
CA LYS A 441 -1.92 -17.61 20.86
C LYS A 441 -2.81 -17.82 19.65
N LEU A 442 -3.39 -16.74 19.11
CA LEU A 442 -4.24 -16.78 17.92
C LEU A 442 -3.47 -17.30 16.71
N ASN A 443 -2.26 -16.78 16.47
CA ASN A 443 -1.39 -17.21 15.38
C ASN A 443 -0.92 -18.65 15.51
N LYS A 444 -0.56 -19.08 16.73
CA LYS A 444 -0.17 -20.46 17.02
C LYS A 444 -1.31 -21.46 16.77
N SER A 445 -2.56 -21.04 16.96
CA SER A 445 -3.74 -21.85 16.66
C SER A 445 -4.09 -21.93 15.17
N GLU A 446 -3.37 -21.20 14.32
CA GLU A 446 -3.70 -21.02 12.90
C GLU A 446 -5.18 -20.60 12.71
N TYR A 447 -5.66 -19.66 13.53
CA TYR A 447 -7.07 -19.25 13.53
C TYR A 447 -7.54 -18.84 12.13
N GLY A 448 -8.64 -19.42 11.66
CA GLY A 448 -9.14 -19.18 10.30
C GLY A 448 -8.26 -19.77 9.20
N GLY A 449 -7.28 -20.62 9.53
CA GLY A 449 -6.25 -21.12 8.63
C GLY A 449 -5.07 -20.16 8.42
N PHE A 450 -4.85 -19.20 9.32
CA PHE A 450 -3.87 -18.13 9.19
C PHE A 450 -3.07 -17.88 10.47
N SER A 451 -1.83 -17.42 10.32
CA SER A 451 -0.86 -17.24 11.41
C SER A 451 -0.13 -15.88 11.37
N ASP A 452 -0.73 -14.90 10.70
CA ASP A 452 -0.23 -13.54 10.47
C ASP A 452 -1.20 -12.48 11.01
N TRP A 453 -2.01 -12.85 12.02
CA TRP A 453 -2.85 -11.93 12.78
C TRP A 453 -1.99 -10.93 13.55
N ARG A 454 -2.49 -9.70 13.67
CA ARG A 454 -1.85 -8.61 14.39
C ARG A 454 -2.88 -7.75 15.13
N LEU A 455 -2.39 -6.98 16.10
CA LEU A 455 -3.18 -5.94 16.75
C LEU A 455 -3.44 -4.80 15.73
N PRO A 456 -4.69 -4.34 15.55
CA PRO A 456 -5.02 -3.25 14.65
C PRO A 456 -4.48 -1.91 15.16
N ASN A 457 -4.26 -0.99 14.24
CA ASN A 457 -4.08 0.42 14.57
C ASN A 457 -5.42 1.13 14.84
N LYS A 458 -5.37 2.33 15.43
CA LYS A 458 -6.57 3.11 15.78
C LYS A 458 -7.47 3.37 14.57
N GLU A 459 -6.92 3.64 13.40
CA GLU A 459 -7.70 3.96 12.19
C GLU A 459 -8.29 2.70 11.52
N GLU A 460 -7.61 1.56 11.61
CA GLU A 460 -8.18 0.27 11.24
C GLU A 460 -9.41 -0.03 12.11
N LEU A 461 -9.32 0.10 13.44
CA LEU A 461 -10.49 -0.09 14.31
C LEU A 461 -11.61 0.92 14.01
N ARG A 462 -11.26 2.18 13.70
CA ARG A 462 -12.24 3.20 13.30
C ARG A 462 -12.94 2.85 11.99
N SER A 463 -12.27 2.17 11.06
CA SER A 463 -12.84 1.87 9.74
C SER A 463 -14.14 1.07 9.81
N ILE A 464 -14.30 0.23 10.85
CA ILE A 464 -15.51 -0.58 11.09
C ILE A 464 -16.56 0.09 11.98
N VAL A 465 -16.30 1.30 12.50
CA VAL A 465 -17.24 2.03 13.34
C VAL A 465 -18.45 2.50 12.52
N ASP A 466 -19.65 2.26 13.02
CA ASP A 466 -20.90 2.80 12.47
C ASP A 466 -21.38 3.98 13.32
N TYR A 467 -21.40 5.18 12.73
CA TYR A 467 -21.85 6.41 13.38
C TYR A 467 -23.36 6.66 13.23
N ASN A 468 -24.19 5.71 12.78
CA ASN A 468 -25.67 5.81 12.74
C ASN A 468 -26.37 5.82 14.12
N ASP A 469 -25.72 6.32 15.18
CA ASP A 469 -26.23 6.31 16.55
C ASP A 469 -26.65 4.88 17.01
N VAL A 470 -25.93 3.85 16.57
CA VAL A 470 -26.11 2.44 16.99
C VAL A 470 -25.19 2.09 18.17
N THR A 471 -25.63 1.17 19.03
CA THR A 471 -24.85 0.72 20.20
C THR A 471 -24.84 -0.81 20.29
N PRO A 472 -23.67 -1.47 20.22
CA PRO A 472 -22.35 -0.90 19.94
C PRO A 472 -22.27 -0.23 18.56
N ALA A 473 -21.35 0.74 18.41
CA ALA A 473 -21.13 1.55 17.23
C ALA A 473 -20.44 0.77 16.09
N VAL A 474 -21.07 -0.33 15.65
CA VAL A 474 -20.64 -1.23 14.57
C VAL A 474 -21.86 -1.85 13.89
N ASP A 475 -21.67 -2.38 12.69
CA ASP A 475 -22.68 -3.23 12.05
C ASP A 475 -22.76 -4.59 12.76
N THR A 476 -23.73 -4.74 13.66
CA THR A 476 -23.95 -5.97 14.43
C THR A 476 -24.40 -7.17 13.59
N HIS A 477 -24.81 -6.97 12.32
CA HIS A 477 -25.05 -8.08 11.40
C HIS A 477 -23.75 -8.84 11.07
N PHE A 478 -22.64 -8.10 10.94
CA PHE A 478 -21.31 -8.66 10.66
C PHE A 478 -20.48 -8.87 11.92
N PHE A 479 -20.66 -8.03 12.95
CA PHE A 479 -19.93 -8.11 14.22
C PHE A 479 -20.87 -8.33 15.42
N PRO A 480 -21.59 -9.46 15.48
CA PRO A 480 -22.68 -9.68 16.44
C PRO A 480 -22.23 -9.81 17.90
N THR A 481 -20.94 -10.07 18.14
CA THR A 481 -20.36 -10.36 19.47
C THR A 481 -19.40 -9.27 19.96
N LEU A 482 -19.29 -8.15 19.24
CA LEU A 482 -18.54 -6.99 19.73
C LEU A 482 -19.26 -6.37 20.93
N MET A 483 -18.51 -6.12 21.99
CA MET A 483 -19.01 -5.58 23.24
C MET A 483 -18.99 -4.04 23.19
N THR A 484 -19.95 -3.41 23.84
CA THR A 484 -20.03 -1.94 23.99
C THR A 484 -18.99 -1.43 25.00
N ASP A 485 -17.71 -1.48 24.65
CA ASP A 485 -16.60 -1.12 25.53
C ASP A 485 -15.36 -0.70 24.69
N PHE A 486 -14.24 -0.47 25.36
CA PHE A 486 -12.98 -0.05 24.77
C PHE A 486 -12.16 -1.24 24.26
N TYR A 487 -11.57 -1.06 23.07
CA TYR A 487 -10.73 -2.04 22.37
C TYR A 487 -9.36 -1.43 22.10
N TRP A 488 -8.31 -2.14 22.54
CA TRP A 488 -6.93 -1.70 22.35
C TRP A 488 -6.55 -1.57 20.88
N SER A 489 -5.83 -0.49 20.55
CA SER A 489 -5.03 -0.40 19.32
C SER A 489 -3.54 -0.60 19.62
N LYS A 490 -2.72 -0.74 18.57
CA LYS A 490 -1.27 -0.92 18.70
C LYS A 490 -0.52 0.35 19.15
N GLU A 491 -1.16 1.51 19.15
CA GLU A 491 -0.50 2.77 19.45
C GLU A 491 -0.40 3.04 20.95
N VAL A 492 0.78 3.50 21.37
CA VAL A 492 1.00 4.10 22.70
C VAL A 492 0.64 5.58 22.62
N PHE A 493 0.09 6.14 23.70
CA PHE A 493 -0.13 7.57 23.80
C PHE A 493 1.21 8.28 24.10
N LEU A 494 1.81 8.93 23.10
CA LEU A 494 3.19 9.40 23.25
C LEU A 494 3.38 10.62 24.17
N ALA A 495 2.31 11.32 24.54
CA ALA A 495 2.37 12.38 25.55
C ALA A 495 2.39 11.84 27.00
N ASP A 496 1.98 10.59 27.23
CA ASP A 496 2.13 9.89 28.53
C ASP A 496 2.20 8.37 28.27
N ASP A 497 3.40 7.80 28.43
CA ASP A 497 3.70 6.40 28.11
C ASP A 497 2.96 5.37 28.97
N LYS A 498 2.26 5.80 30.03
CA LYS A 498 1.36 4.94 30.82
C LYS A 498 0.04 4.65 30.10
N LEU A 499 -0.28 5.43 29.08
CA LEU A 499 -1.53 5.35 28.33
C LEU A 499 -1.30 4.69 26.96
N ALA A 500 -2.33 4.02 26.46
CA ALA A 500 -2.38 3.50 25.10
C ALA A 500 -3.73 3.83 24.45
N TRP A 501 -3.72 3.90 23.12
CA TRP A 501 -4.88 4.26 22.33
C TRP A 501 -5.81 3.06 22.10
N GLY A 502 -7.05 3.39 21.73
CA GLY A 502 -8.05 2.42 21.30
C GLY A 502 -9.34 3.10 20.89
N ILE A 503 -10.33 2.28 20.50
CA ILE A 503 -11.66 2.75 20.12
C ILE A 503 -12.66 2.27 21.17
N TYR A 504 -13.49 3.19 21.65
CA TYR A 504 -14.63 2.88 22.49
C TYR A 504 -15.89 2.71 21.63
N PHE A 505 -16.35 1.47 21.47
CA PHE A 505 -17.51 1.14 20.63
C PHE A 505 -18.86 1.51 21.27
N GLY A 506 -18.90 2.24 22.39
CA GLY A 506 -20.15 2.85 22.85
C GLY A 506 -20.63 3.97 21.92
N TYR A 507 -19.70 4.77 21.40
CA TYR A 507 -19.99 5.89 20.49
C TYR A 507 -19.03 5.98 19.30
N GLY A 508 -18.06 5.07 19.20
CA GLY A 508 -17.10 5.06 18.09
C GLY A 508 -15.94 6.03 18.24
N CYS A 509 -15.61 6.47 19.46
CA CYS A 509 -14.56 7.46 19.71
C CYS A 509 -13.19 6.84 19.97
N GLY A 510 -12.15 7.46 19.42
CA GLY A 510 -10.75 7.21 19.74
C GLY A 510 -10.33 7.94 20.99
N ILE A 511 -9.95 7.19 22.01
CA ILE A 511 -9.51 7.68 23.32
C ILE A 511 -8.29 6.88 23.80
N CYS A 512 -7.68 7.32 24.89
CA CYS A 512 -6.59 6.57 25.53
C CYS A 512 -6.98 6.11 26.94
N ASN A 513 -6.35 5.02 27.39
CA ASN A 513 -6.58 4.42 28.69
C ASN A 513 -5.27 3.89 29.30
N LEU A 514 -5.25 3.71 30.62
CA LEU A 514 -4.09 3.15 31.34
C LEU A 514 -3.77 1.74 30.84
N LYS A 515 -2.51 1.50 30.48
CA LYS A 515 -2.02 0.19 30.01
C LYS A 515 -2.24 -0.94 31.02
N GLU A 516 -2.38 -0.61 32.30
CA GLU A 516 -2.62 -1.54 33.40
C GLU A 516 -4.10 -1.95 33.56
N SER A 517 -5.02 -1.25 32.91
CA SER A 517 -6.44 -1.61 32.89
C SER A 517 -6.71 -2.73 31.88
N LYS A 518 -7.71 -3.57 32.17
CA LYS A 518 -8.08 -4.68 31.30
C LYS A 518 -9.20 -4.27 30.34
N PHE A 519 -8.92 -4.32 29.05
CA PHE A 519 -9.88 -4.01 27.98
C PHE A 519 -9.88 -5.08 26.89
N PHE A 520 -10.84 -4.98 25.98
CA PHE A 520 -10.99 -5.95 24.90
C PHE A 520 -9.92 -5.77 23.82
N ILE A 521 -9.77 -6.81 23.02
CA ILE A 521 -8.86 -6.88 21.88
C ILE A 521 -9.59 -7.51 20.70
N MET A 522 -9.29 -7.08 19.49
CA MET A 522 -9.70 -7.74 18.25
C MET A 522 -8.49 -7.79 17.33
N ALA A 523 -8.24 -8.93 16.69
CA ALA A 523 -7.15 -9.07 15.74
C ALA A 523 -7.59 -8.72 14.32
N VAL A 524 -6.64 -8.24 13.53
CA VAL A 524 -6.82 -7.95 12.10
C VAL A 524 -5.65 -8.55 11.31
N ARG A 525 -5.86 -8.78 10.02
CA ARG A 525 -4.81 -9.15 9.06
C ARG A 525 -5.09 -8.54 7.68
N GLU A 526 -4.13 -8.67 6.77
CA GLU A 526 -4.21 -8.15 5.39
C GLU A 526 -4.42 -6.61 5.34
N GLY A 527 -4.90 -6.10 4.21
CA GLY A 527 -5.19 -4.68 3.94
C GLY A 527 -4.69 -4.23 2.56
N TYR A 528 -5.53 -3.54 1.78
CA TYR A 528 -5.14 -2.99 0.47
C TYR A 528 -4.19 -1.79 0.59
N ASN A 529 -4.18 -1.13 1.75
CA ASN A 529 -3.20 -0.09 2.09
C ASN A 529 -2.56 -0.37 3.45
N LYS A 530 -1.33 -0.88 3.45
CA LYS A 530 -0.57 -1.18 4.67
C LYS A 530 -0.18 0.05 5.47
N SER A 531 -0.14 1.23 4.85
CA SER A 531 0.19 2.50 5.51
C SER A 531 -1.03 3.19 6.13
N PHE A 532 -2.24 2.65 5.95
CA PHE A 532 -3.45 3.24 6.51
C PHE A 532 -3.39 3.24 8.04
N GLY A 533 -3.43 4.44 8.64
CA GLY A 533 -3.34 4.63 10.09
C GLY A 533 -1.93 4.52 10.69
N ASP A 534 -0.89 4.34 9.88
CA ASP A 534 0.49 4.35 10.37
C ASP A 534 1.03 5.78 10.42
N SER A 535 1.16 6.32 11.63
CA SER A 535 1.68 7.68 11.86
C SER A 535 3.12 7.88 11.38
N SER A 536 3.89 6.82 11.17
CA SER A 536 5.24 6.88 10.61
C SER A 536 5.30 6.82 9.08
N ALA A 537 4.16 6.58 8.41
CA ALA A 537 4.07 6.36 6.97
C ALA A 537 2.97 7.23 6.32
N TYR A 538 2.75 8.45 6.80
CA TYR A 538 1.88 9.40 6.15
C TYR A 538 2.37 9.73 4.73
N ASN A 539 1.45 9.95 3.78
CA ASN A 539 1.76 10.24 2.39
C ASN A 539 1.09 11.54 1.93
N PHE A 540 1.44 12.65 2.60
CA PHE A 540 0.95 13.98 2.23
C PHE A 540 1.88 14.62 1.20
N ILE A 541 1.28 15.15 0.14
CA ILE A 541 1.95 15.89 -0.93
C ILE A 541 1.35 17.29 -0.98
N ASP A 542 2.18 18.31 -0.81
CA ASP A 542 1.79 19.69 -1.06
C ASP A 542 1.79 19.96 -2.56
N ASN A 543 0.63 20.27 -3.12
CA ASN A 543 0.47 20.51 -4.55
C ASN A 543 0.91 21.94 -4.95
N ASN A 544 1.29 22.79 -3.99
CA ASN A 544 1.71 24.19 -4.20
C ASN A 544 0.63 25.08 -4.84
N ASP A 545 -0.64 24.70 -4.74
CA ASP A 545 -1.81 25.42 -5.27
C ASP A 545 -2.87 25.71 -4.18
N GLY A 546 -2.49 25.53 -2.91
CA GLY A 546 -3.38 25.65 -1.76
C GLY A 546 -4.06 24.33 -1.35
N THR A 547 -3.73 23.21 -1.99
CA THR A 547 -4.25 21.88 -1.66
C THR A 547 -3.15 20.91 -1.21
N ILE A 548 -3.53 19.93 -0.37
CA ILE A 548 -2.69 18.81 0.06
C ILE A 548 -3.34 17.50 -0.40
N THR A 549 -2.59 16.67 -1.12
CA THR A 549 -3.01 15.31 -1.49
C THR A 549 -2.63 14.33 -0.39
N ASP A 550 -3.59 13.51 0.07
CA ASP A 550 -3.36 12.38 0.97
C ASP A 550 -3.36 11.07 0.16
N GLY A 551 -2.17 10.53 -0.08
CA GLY A 551 -1.97 9.29 -0.80
C GLY A 551 -2.38 8.02 -0.04
N ASN A 552 -2.64 8.12 1.28
CA ASN A 552 -3.09 6.98 2.08
C ASN A 552 -4.61 6.82 2.03
N THR A 553 -5.36 7.91 1.98
CA THR A 553 -6.83 7.89 1.93
C THR A 553 -7.41 8.16 0.53
N ASN A 554 -6.59 8.63 -0.41
CA ASN A 554 -6.99 9.17 -1.71
C ASN A 554 -7.92 10.40 -1.58
N LEU A 555 -7.74 11.17 -0.51
CA LEU A 555 -8.41 12.44 -0.28
C LEU A 555 -7.51 13.62 -0.69
N MET A 556 -8.14 14.74 -0.99
CA MET A 556 -7.46 16.02 -1.18
C MET A 556 -8.06 17.05 -0.24
N TRP A 557 -7.19 17.75 0.48
CA TRP A 557 -7.54 18.67 1.55
C TRP A 557 -7.22 20.10 1.16
N LYS A 558 -8.05 21.04 1.60
CA LYS A 558 -7.66 22.45 1.61
C LYS A 558 -6.54 22.65 2.65
N LYS A 559 -5.43 23.26 2.23
CA LYS A 559 -4.26 23.49 3.08
C LYS A 559 -4.54 24.53 4.18
N GLY A 560 -4.92 25.74 3.77
CA GLY A 560 -5.11 26.87 4.69
C GLY A 560 -6.35 26.74 5.58
N GLU A 561 -6.44 27.52 6.64
CA GLU A 561 -7.57 27.50 7.57
C GLU A 561 -8.91 27.95 6.99
N CYS A 562 -9.97 27.55 7.66
CA CYS A 562 -11.33 28.03 7.46
C CYS A 562 -11.78 28.93 8.63
N PRO A 563 -12.75 29.84 8.39
CA PRO A 563 -13.35 30.62 9.45
C PRO A 563 -14.17 29.75 10.41
N ASP A 564 -14.43 30.29 11.60
CA ASP A 564 -15.26 29.62 12.60
C ASP A 564 -16.74 29.88 12.26
N LEU A 565 -17.44 28.85 11.79
CA LEU A 565 -18.80 28.96 11.26
C LEU A 565 -19.77 28.02 11.99
N SER A 566 -21.07 28.33 11.93
CA SER A 566 -22.09 27.37 12.34
C SER A 566 -22.01 26.10 11.49
N PHE A 567 -22.61 25.01 11.96
CA PHE A 567 -22.63 23.75 11.23
C PHE A 567 -23.21 23.92 9.80
N ASP A 568 -24.34 24.62 9.66
CA ASP A 568 -24.96 24.85 8.34
C ASP A 568 -24.18 25.82 7.44
N GLU A 569 -23.58 26.86 8.02
CA GLU A 569 -22.72 27.81 7.31
C GLU A 569 -21.45 27.12 6.79
N ALA A 570 -20.86 26.23 7.59
CA ALA A 570 -19.66 25.49 7.24
C ALA A 570 -19.90 24.44 6.13
N LEU A 571 -21.03 23.72 6.19
CA LEU A 571 -21.48 22.86 5.09
C LEU A 571 -21.60 23.66 3.80
N LYS A 572 -22.35 24.77 3.84
CA LYS A 572 -22.56 25.64 2.69
C LYS A 572 -21.24 26.19 2.14
N TYR A 573 -20.32 26.62 3.02
CA TYR A 573 -19.01 27.14 2.61
C TYR A 573 -18.25 26.14 1.75
N CYS A 574 -18.23 24.86 2.14
CA CYS A 574 -17.53 23.84 1.38
C CYS A 574 -18.13 23.66 -0.02
N GLU A 575 -19.46 23.58 -0.12
CA GLU A 575 -20.18 23.35 -1.38
C GLU A 575 -20.08 24.51 -2.38
N GLU A 576 -19.88 25.73 -1.90
CA GLU A 576 -19.67 26.92 -2.72
C GLU A 576 -18.19 27.14 -3.09
N MET A 577 -17.28 26.36 -2.53
CA MET A 577 -15.84 26.58 -2.69
C MET A 577 -15.34 26.19 -4.09
N ASN A 578 -14.56 27.09 -4.70
CA ASN A 578 -13.72 26.78 -5.86
C ASN A 578 -12.25 27.00 -5.49
N LEU A 579 -11.47 25.93 -5.49
CA LEU A 579 -10.05 25.95 -5.14
C LEU A 579 -9.27 25.01 -6.07
N ALA A 580 -8.13 25.48 -6.57
CA ALA A 580 -7.27 24.74 -7.50
C ALA A 580 -8.01 24.18 -8.75
N GLY A 581 -9.07 24.86 -9.19
CA GLY A 581 -9.90 24.43 -10.33
C GLY A 581 -10.95 23.38 -10.00
N TYR A 582 -11.13 23.01 -8.73
CA TYR A 582 -12.13 22.03 -8.28
C TYR A 582 -13.30 22.71 -7.54
N ASN A 583 -14.50 22.18 -7.76
CA ASN A 583 -15.77 22.71 -7.25
C ASN A 583 -16.66 21.62 -6.59
N ASP A 584 -16.05 20.49 -6.24
CA ASP A 584 -16.65 19.31 -5.60
C ASP A 584 -16.15 19.15 -4.15
N TRP A 585 -15.82 20.27 -3.51
CA TRP A 585 -15.41 20.32 -2.11
C TRP A 585 -16.61 20.14 -1.19
N ARG A 586 -16.39 19.42 -0.09
CA ARG A 586 -17.39 19.18 0.95
C ARG A 586 -16.75 19.20 2.33
N MET A 587 -17.57 19.27 3.36
CA MET A 587 -17.09 19.01 4.72
C MET A 587 -16.73 17.52 4.87
N PRO A 588 -15.65 17.17 5.58
CA PRO A 588 -15.25 15.79 5.81
C PRO A 588 -16.18 15.11 6.82
N ASN A 589 -16.46 13.84 6.61
CA ASN A 589 -17.10 13.03 7.66
C ASN A 589 -16.10 12.75 8.80
N ILE A 590 -16.59 12.23 9.93
CA ILE A 590 -15.76 12.02 11.13
C ILE A 590 -14.59 11.05 10.91
N LYS A 591 -14.76 10.04 10.05
CA LYS A 591 -13.67 9.10 9.70
C LYS A 591 -12.59 9.79 8.88
N GLU A 592 -12.98 10.67 7.96
CA GLU A 592 -12.05 11.42 7.11
C GLU A 592 -11.24 12.43 7.90
N ILE A 593 -11.88 13.30 8.70
CA ILE A 593 -11.12 14.33 9.44
C ILE A 593 -10.21 13.70 10.50
N ALA A 594 -10.58 12.53 11.05
CA ALA A 594 -9.74 11.81 11.99
C ALA A 594 -8.41 11.34 11.36
N THR A 595 -8.34 11.16 10.03
CA THR A 595 -7.07 10.78 9.37
C THR A 595 -6.04 11.89 9.32
N LEU A 596 -6.40 13.12 9.71
CA LEU A 596 -5.47 14.23 9.86
C LEU A 596 -4.74 14.22 11.22
N LEU A 597 -5.15 13.34 12.15
CA LEU A 597 -4.48 13.17 13.43
C LEU A 597 -3.11 12.51 13.26
N ASP A 598 -2.09 13.11 13.86
CA ASP A 598 -0.73 12.57 13.93
C ASP A 598 -0.44 12.04 15.33
N LEU A 599 -0.53 10.72 15.49
CA LEU A 599 -0.29 10.06 16.79
C LEU A 599 1.19 9.94 17.13
N SER A 600 2.11 10.34 16.24
CA SER A 600 3.54 10.44 16.56
C SER A 600 3.84 11.54 17.59
N PHE A 601 2.92 12.48 17.77
CA PHE A 601 3.05 13.64 18.63
C PHE A 601 4.32 14.47 18.33
N GLU A 602 4.79 14.44 17.08
CA GLU A 602 5.97 15.19 16.67
C GLU A 602 5.74 16.70 16.83
N GLY A 603 6.71 17.38 17.45
CA GLY A 603 6.64 18.82 17.69
C GLY A 603 5.54 19.25 18.67
N ASP A 604 5.15 18.37 19.59
CA ASP A 604 4.09 18.58 20.60
C ASP A 604 2.72 18.88 19.98
N THR A 605 2.42 18.27 18.82
CA THR A 605 1.17 18.44 18.09
C THR A 605 0.54 17.11 17.68
N TRP A 606 -0.79 17.05 17.68
CA TRP A 606 -1.56 15.87 17.25
C TRP A 606 -2.00 15.93 15.79
N PHE A 607 -1.29 16.68 14.95
CA PHE A 607 -1.59 16.84 13.53
C PHE A 607 -0.29 17.06 12.76
N HIS A 608 -0.32 16.81 11.46
CA HIS A 608 0.84 16.98 10.60
C HIS A 608 1.14 18.46 10.31
N LYS A 609 1.74 19.16 11.28
CA LYS A 609 2.03 20.60 11.27
C LYS A 609 2.78 21.07 10.02
N LYS A 610 3.64 20.23 9.45
CA LYS A 610 4.34 20.51 8.19
C LYS A 610 3.38 20.79 7.03
N TYR A 611 2.26 20.06 6.96
CA TYR A 611 1.30 20.15 5.85
C TYR A 611 0.11 21.03 6.19
N PHE A 612 -0.28 21.08 7.47
CA PHE A 612 -1.38 21.90 7.97
C PHE A 612 -0.87 22.87 9.06
N PRO A 613 0.01 23.84 8.71
CA PRO A 613 0.67 24.70 9.69
C PRO A 613 -0.28 25.65 10.42
N ASP A 614 -1.46 25.89 9.84
CA ASP A 614 -2.38 26.90 10.31
C ASP A 614 -3.48 26.36 11.26
N ILE A 615 -3.46 25.04 11.58
CA ILE A 615 -4.46 24.44 12.48
C ILE A 615 -4.50 25.17 13.82
N LYS A 616 -5.70 25.62 14.21
CA LYS A 616 -5.99 26.34 15.44
C LYS A 616 -6.24 25.35 16.57
N THR A 617 -5.31 25.24 17.51
CA THR A 617 -5.48 24.40 18.73
C THR A 617 -6.06 25.16 19.91
N ALA A 618 -6.18 26.50 19.84
CA ALA A 618 -6.74 27.32 20.91
C ALA A 618 -7.94 28.16 20.40
N PRO A 619 -8.97 28.41 21.23
CA PRO A 619 -9.07 27.99 22.63
C PRO A 619 -9.53 26.54 22.83
N LEU A 620 -10.14 25.90 21.82
CA LEU A 620 -10.77 24.58 21.96
C LEU A 620 -10.16 23.49 21.07
N GLY A 621 -9.50 23.85 19.96
CA GLY A 621 -8.92 22.89 19.02
C GLY A 621 -9.92 22.02 18.25
N PHE A 622 -11.23 22.29 18.36
CA PHE A 622 -12.30 21.49 17.79
C PHE A 622 -12.60 21.88 16.33
N TYR A 623 -12.75 20.87 15.47
CA TYR A 623 -13.08 21.02 14.05
C TYR A 623 -14.30 20.18 13.68
N TRP A 624 -15.26 20.80 12.99
CA TRP A 624 -16.46 20.12 12.53
C TRP A 624 -16.16 18.99 11.56
N SER A 625 -16.91 17.90 11.70
CA SER A 625 -17.18 16.94 10.65
C SER A 625 -18.63 17.08 10.16
N SER A 626 -18.97 16.52 9.01
CA SER A 626 -20.34 16.46 8.47
C SER A 626 -21.21 15.39 9.15
N SER A 627 -20.63 14.60 10.06
CA SER A 627 -21.34 13.56 10.82
C SER A 627 -22.09 14.17 12.01
N THR A 628 -23.34 13.77 12.22
CA THR A 628 -24.21 14.23 13.32
C THR A 628 -24.13 13.27 14.52
N TYR A 629 -24.37 13.75 15.74
CA TYR A 629 -24.51 12.92 16.94
C TYR A 629 -25.82 13.25 17.67
N ALA A 630 -26.56 12.21 18.08
CA ALA A 630 -27.80 12.34 18.83
C ALA A 630 -28.78 13.36 18.21
N ALA A 631 -28.81 13.40 16.87
CA ALA A 631 -29.56 14.30 16.01
C ALA A 631 -29.26 15.83 16.13
N THR A 632 -28.92 16.36 17.30
CA THR A 632 -28.76 17.82 17.54
C THR A 632 -27.31 18.30 17.57
N PHE A 633 -26.34 17.40 17.71
CA PHE A 633 -24.92 17.75 17.78
C PHE A 633 -24.19 17.38 16.48
N GLY A 634 -23.09 18.05 16.18
CA GLY A 634 -22.14 17.63 15.14
C GLY A 634 -20.93 16.97 15.77
N TRP A 635 -20.47 15.85 15.24
CA TRP A 635 -19.19 15.25 15.60
C TRP A 635 -18.03 16.12 15.11
N GLY A 636 -16.89 16.02 15.78
CA GLY A 636 -15.67 16.69 15.38
C GLY A 636 -14.42 16.13 16.02
N VAL A 637 -13.28 16.54 15.46
CA VAL A 637 -11.94 16.19 15.94
C VAL A 637 -11.37 17.34 16.74
N ASN A 638 -10.67 17.01 17.81
CA ASN A 638 -9.94 17.96 18.63
C ASN A 638 -8.44 17.80 18.40
N PHE A 639 -7.83 18.71 17.65
CA PHE A 639 -6.39 18.71 17.37
C PHE A 639 -5.52 19.18 18.55
N GLN A 640 -6.12 19.75 19.61
CA GLN A 640 -5.39 20.10 20.83
C GLN A 640 -5.07 18.85 21.66
N PHE A 641 -5.98 17.87 21.71
CA PHE A 641 -5.83 16.66 22.52
C PHE A 641 -5.67 15.37 21.73
N GLY A 642 -5.84 15.41 20.41
CA GLY A 642 -5.71 14.26 19.53
C GLY A 642 -6.87 13.27 19.58
N TYR A 643 -8.04 13.70 20.09
CA TYR A 643 -9.24 12.87 20.15
C TYR A 643 -10.23 13.22 19.04
N ASP A 644 -11.04 12.24 18.66
CA ASP A 644 -11.95 12.30 17.51
C ASP A 644 -13.38 11.87 17.89
N GLY A 645 -13.70 12.02 19.17
CA GLY A 645 -15.01 11.76 19.76
C GLY A 645 -15.57 12.96 20.52
N TYR A 646 -15.31 14.17 20.04
CA TYR A 646 -15.97 15.36 20.57
C TYR A 646 -17.19 15.70 19.73
N TYR A 647 -18.19 16.29 20.36
CA TYR A 647 -19.37 16.78 19.68
C TYR A 647 -19.73 18.17 20.20
N ALA A 648 -20.35 18.97 19.36
CA ALA A 648 -20.79 20.32 19.71
C ALA A 648 -22.18 20.62 19.16
N ASP A 649 -22.90 21.51 19.85
CA ASP A 649 -24.26 21.88 19.52
C ASP A 649 -24.32 22.59 18.16
N LYS A 650 -25.19 22.13 17.25
CA LYS A 650 -25.30 22.69 15.89
C LYS A 650 -25.91 24.09 15.85
N ILE A 651 -26.60 24.52 16.92
CA ILE A 651 -27.30 25.81 16.96
C ILE A 651 -26.35 26.94 17.36
N ASN A 652 -25.57 26.74 18.43
CA ASN A 652 -24.74 27.79 19.03
C ASN A 652 -23.25 27.62 18.70
N GLY A 653 -22.83 26.43 18.27
CA GLY A 653 -21.45 26.12 17.97
C GLY A 653 -20.94 26.88 16.75
N LYS A 654 -19.77 27.51 16.87
CA LYS A 654 -19.02 28.08 15.76
C LYS A 654 -17.59 27.56 15.81
N TYR A 655 -17.20 26.77 14.82
CA TYR A 655 -15.92 26.08 14.83
C TYR A 655 -15.32 26.02 13.43
N PRO A 656 -13.98 25.92 13.32
CA PRO A 656 -13.32 25.68 12.05
C PRO A 656 -13.64 24.26 11.53
N PHE A 657 -13.24 24.01 10.28
CA PHE A 657 -13.44 22.75 9.55
C PHE A 657 -12.37 22.65 8.46
N LYS A 658 -12.20 21.46 7.88
CA LYS A 658 -11.19 21.20 6.84
C LYS A 658 -11.85 20.68 5.57
N PRO A 659 -12.18 21.54 4.59
CA PRO A 659 -12.77 21.11 3.33
C PRO A 659 -11.96 19.99 2.68
N VAL A 660 -12.67 18.97 2.25
CA VAL A 660 -12.11 17.77 1.63
C VAL A 660 -12.82 17.50 0.31
N ARG A 661 -12.12 16.83 -0.59
CA ARG A 661 -12.70 16.19 -1.75
C ARG A 661 -12.06 14.83 -1.95
N ILE A 662 -12.78 13.94 -2.60
CA ILE A 662 -12.21 12.68 -3.05
C ILE A 662 -11.46 12.97 -4.34
N ILE A 663 -10.31 12.33 -4.52
CA ILE A 663 -9.62 12.38 -5.80
C ILE A 663 -10.43 11.53 -6.79
N LYS A 664 -11.48 12.13 -7.36
CA LYS A 664 -12.35 11.53 -8.38
C LYS A 664 -11.89 11.96 -9.77
N LYS A 665 -12.11 11.03 -10.70
CA LYS A 665 -12.11 11.23 -12.16
C LYS A 665 -12.67 12.62 -12.50
N MET A 666 -11.96 13.42 -13.29
CA MET A 666 -12.66 14.42 -14.11
C MET A 666 -13.56 13.61 -15.06
N ARG A 667 -14.88 13.67 -14.86
CA ARG A 667 -15.83 13.30 -15.90
C ARG A 667 -15.57 14.30 -17.04
N ASN A 668 -15.09 13.79 -18.17
CA ASN A 668 -15.06 14.54 -19.43
C ASN A 668 -16.47 15.02 -19.77
#